data_AF-A0A0P7ZAJ1-F1
#
_entry.id   AF-A0A0P7ZAJ1-F1
#
_cell.length_a   1.000
_cell.length_b   1.000
_cell.length_c   1.000
_cell.angle_alpha   90.00
_cell.angle_beta   90.00
_cell.angle_gamma   90.00
#
_symmetry.space_group_name_H-M   'P 1'
#
loop_
_entity.id
_entity.type
_entity.pdbx_description
1 polymer ?
#
loop_
_entity_poly.entity_id
_entity_poly.type
_entity_poly.pdbx_seq_one_letter_code
_entity_poly.pdbx_strand_id
1 'polypeptide(L)'
;MYELFVAGSVLGNGARSGGQFKGMAPGAQLVFQAVESTRDSLSGIPSDLNILFQQAYDQGARIHSNSWGYINYNGVYNFDSKDTDNFVWNHQDMLILFAAGNEGVDGNSNGVIDQDSIAPPATAKNSLSIGASENNRQSISDIYSTFLFNGNTKFPVEPINSDKLADNIEGLAAFSSRGPTDDGRIKPDVVAPGTFILSLKSSVAPPDGLWGDYDANYRYSGGTSMSTPVVAGIAALARQYYVQNESITPSAALLKATIINGAHNMTPGQYGTGATQEIQTLPDYAQGWGRVDLENSLFPASPRFMRYYDNSTGLSTSQYWNVSYNMNNSSEPLRVTLVWSDYPATLSASITLVNNLDLTVTGPGGTYYGNGASDNRNNVEQVELISPSSGSYTIRVNGTNIPQGPQPFAVVISGALDFLPPSASNEFPTNNSYTNNNTTNAAVNITDSVSGVNLSSTDMMINGSYVSFSNTPIFNGYRIQNVTTVPYSDGRVNVSINATNNDSKSLIYSWSFIVDTIAPQVTINPVSYQRANAAKTGSIIELNVSANDPVVNSTSSGLKNASVNVSLINNTGIIVLTNNSGFWKGNVTVDKLADDGNQSLYISFSDNAGNINSSEYINVTIDNTPPSVTDVSVSVSVSPAVINLTDSINITANITSPDSVSQVNHSEINARITYPNGTSVNYPMFNGSGDLFYKNFSDTEQYGLYNVTILANDTTGNTNSTQQTRFTTSRISNLVVITGSNTETLTAAPYSNTTLRLYTNNSSNGTIQISQSKVNLTSNTSDFSNPGIYVLVNASQEIRSNLTYVVLLVNYTDADVSSFVESSLRLYRWNTTSSGWEKLSGPGSPSFVNDAGVDTVNNFVWANLTNLSEFAIGGSLYTPPAQQIASSGGGGGGGGGGGASGENYSNIEVTEKYDMSIYKDKVTSYMFKNNSNPVMFVNITGNTSFGDITASIEVLRSNSTMVNVHPRGNIYKNINIWVGSSSFNRPKNIKEGIIRFRVSNSWLESNSITNIKMLMWDGSDWKELETNEITKDSTYTYYDASTQSFANFAITGTTGQTGMQFSTSPLLKNVEPDPTESVKIVAGSAKKAPGFEISTLILSLCYVFFLFRQQKK
;
A
#
# COMPACT_ATOMS: atom_id res chain seq x y z
N MET A 1 -57.66 8.96 38.69
CA MET A 1 -57.08 7.59 38.58
C MET A 1 -56.32 7.35 37.29
N TYR A 2 -56.98 7.59 36.15
CA TYR A 2 -56.55 7.31 34.77
C TYR A 2 -55.22 7.95 34.37
N GLU A 3 -55.00 9.17 34.86
CA GLU A 3 -53.90 10.09 34.53
C GLU A 3 -52.49 9.45 34.52
N LEU A 4 -52.10 8.75 35.59
CA LEU A 4 -50.75 8.18 35.69
C LEU A 4 -50.51 7.03 34.69
N PHE A 5 -51.56 6.26 34.37
CA PHE A 5 -51.49 5.19 33.38
C PHE A 5 -51.16 5.78 32.00
N VAL A 6 -51.89 6.83 31.61
CA VAL A 6 -51.74 7.53 30.33
C VAL A 6 -50.33 8.10 30.20
N ALA A 7 -49.86 8.87 31.20
CA ALA A 7 -48.49 9.40 31.21
C ALA A 7 -47.41 8.28 31.19
N GLY A 8 -47.67 7.15 31.85
CA GLY A 8 -46.83 5.97 31.81
C GLY A 8 -46.65 5.38 30.41
N SER A 9 -47.72 5.36 29.59
CA SER A 9 -47.67 4.87 28.21
C SER A 9 -46.95 5.83 27.25
N VAL A 10 -46.98 7.14 27.52
CA VAL A 10 -46.18 8.13 26.76
C VAL A 10 -44.69 7.93 27.03
N LEU A 11 -44.27 8.03 28.31
CA LEU A 11 -42.86 8.26 28.68
C LEU A 11 -42.41 7.59 29.99
N GLY A 12 -43.16 6.61 30.50
CA GLY A 12 -42.75 5.87 31.69
C GLY A 12 -41.39 5.19 31.51
N ASN A 13 -40.40 5.50 32.35
CA ASN A 13 -39.03 5.01 32.19
C ASN A 13 -38.81 3.52 32.51
N GLY A 14 -39.85 2.82 32.98
CA GLY A 14 -39.81 1.39 33.31
C GLY A 14 -39.01 1.01 34.57
N ALA A 15 -38.56 1.98 35.38
CA ALA A 15 -37.65 1.70 36.52
C ALA A 15 -38.24 0.71 37.56
N ARG A 16 -39.57 0.59 37.67
CA ARG A 16 -40.25 -0.35 38.58
C ARG A 16 -40.34 -1.79 38.05
N SER A 17 -40.00 -2.03 36.78
CA SER A 17 -40.03 -3.34 36.11
C SER A 17 -38.67 -3.71 35.49
N GLY A 18 -37.56 -3.18 36.03
CA GLY A 18 -36.22 -3.40 35.46
C GLY A 18 -36.04 -2.83 34.04
N GLY A 19 -36.95 -1.95 33.60
CA GLY A 19 -37.00 -1.41 32.24
C GLY A 19 -37.87 -2.21 31.25
N GLN A 20 -38.64 -3.21 31.70
CA GLN A 20 -39.50 -4.04 30.85
C GLN A 20 -40.78 -3.31 30.40
N PHE A 21 -41.46 -2.59 31.30
CA PHE A 21 -42.71 -1.88 31.02
C PHE A 21 -42.44 -0.38 30.94
N LYS A 22 -41.99 0.05 29.76
CA LYS A 22 -41.72 1.46 29.40
C LYS A 22 -42.87 2.03 28.58
N GLY A 23 -43.04 3.35 28.64
CA GLY A 23 -43.74 4.12 27.61
C GLY A 23 -42.89 4.23 26.33
N MET A 24 -43.48 4.72 25.24
CA MET A 24 -42.80 4.75 23.93
C MET A 24 -41.59 5.70 23.89
N ALA A 25 -41.65 6.85 24.58
CA ALA A 25 -40.59 7.85 24.63
C ALA A 25 -40.01 8.00 26.06
N PRO A 26 -39.32 6.99 26.62
CA PRO A 26 -38.91 6.98 28.03
C PRO A 26 -37.79 7.97 28.40
N GLY A 27 -37.26 8.71 27.42
CA GLY A 27 -36.33 9.83 27.60
C GLY A 27 -36.97 11.22 27.47
N ALA A 28 -38.27 11.30 27.18
CA ALA A 28 -38.99 12.58 27.09
C ALA A 28 -39.26 13.19 28.48
N GLN A 29 -39.42 14.51 28.51
CA GLN A 29 -39.84 15.25 29.71
C GLN A 29 -41.37 15.40 29.73
N LEU A 30 -41.94 15.48 30.94
CA LEU A 30 -43.38 15.56 31.17
C LEU A 30 -43.78 16.94 31.73
N VAL A 31 -44.61 17.66 30.99
CA VAL A 31 -45.55 18.63 31.58
C VAL A 31 -46.83 17.85 31.91
N PHE A 32 -47.36 18.01 33.12
CA PHE A 32 -48.58 17.31 33.55
C PHE A 32 -49.63 18.30 34.08
N GLN A 33 -50.84 18.25 33.53
CA GLN A 33 -51.97 19.08 33.92
C GLN A 33 -53.07 18.16 34.48
N ALA A 34 -53.19 18.13 35.81
CA ALA A 34 -54.27 17.41 36.49
C ALA A 34 -55.58 18.18 36.32
N VAL A 35 -56.59 17.56 35.72
CA VAL A 35 -57.90 18.19 35.44
C VAL A 35 -59.08 17.43 36.06
N GLU A 36 -58.82 16.27 36.68
CA GLU A 36 -59.77 15.57 37.58
C GLU A 36 -60.03 16.43 38.84
N SER A 37 -61.24 16.97 38.95
CA SER A 37 -61.66 17.94 39.98
C SER A 37 -62.40 17.27 41.16
N THR A 38 -63.25 16.29 40.81
CA THR A 38 -63.77 15.25 41.70
C THR A 38 -63.64 13.93 40.93
N ARG A 39 -63.83 12.80 41.63
CA ARG A 39 -63.88 11.48 40.96
C ARG A 39 -64.82 11.54 39.76
N ASP A 40 -64.32 11.09 38.62
CA ASP A 40 -65.01 11.01 37.32
C ASP A 40 -65.53 12.36 36.77
N SER A 41 -64.95 13.50 37.20
CA SER A 41 -65.27 14.84 36.67
C SER A 41 -64.03 15.64 36.24
N LEU A 42 -63.97 15.97 34.96
CA LEU A 42 -62.87 16.73 34.33
C LEU A 42 -63.07 18.26 34.36
N SER A 43 -63.82 18.80 35.34
CA SER A 43 -64.13 20.24 35.39
C SER A 43 -62.94 21.18 35.67
N GLY A 44 -61.72 20.65 35.75
CA GLY A 44 -60.48 21.43 35.66
C GLY A 44 -60.07 21.82 34.22
N ILE A 45 -60.70 21.26 33.19
CA ILE A 45 -60.52 21.69 31.80
C ILE A 45 -61.15 23.09 31.63
N PRO A 46 -60.41 24.11 31.13
CA PRO A 46 -60.97 25.44 30.90
C PRO A 46 -61.93 25.44 29.70
N SER A 47 -62.92 26.34 29.73
CA SER A 47 -63.89 26.53 28.63
C SER A 47 -63.33 27.21 27.37
N ASP A 48 -62.01 27.39 27.32
CA ASP A 48 -61.21 27.88 26.20
C ASP A 48 -59.93 27.05 26.23
N LEU A 49 -59.78 26.12 25.29
CA LEU A 49 -58.64 25.19 25.31
C LEU A 49 -57.30 25.85 24.96
N ASN A 50 -57.31 27.06 24.37
CA ASN A 50 -56.08 27.80 24.11
C ASN A 50 -55.35 28.09 25.44
N ILE A 51 -56.08 28.28 26.56
CA ILE A 51 -55.50 28.47 27.90
C ILE A 51 -54.75 27.22 28.37
N LEU A 52 -55.34 26.03 28.15
CA LEU A 52 -54.73 24.75 28.53
C LEU A 52 -53.45 24.50 27.71
N PHE A 53 -53.52 24.68 26.40
CA PHE A 53 -52.41 24.42 25.49
C PHE A 53 -51.28 25.45 25.64
N GLN A 54 -51.58 26.73 25.85
CA GLN A 54 -50.56 27.78 26.07
C GLN A 54 -49.74 27.50 27.32
N GLN A 55 -50.38 27.11 28.43
CA GLN A 55 -49.67 26.77 29.67
C GLN A 55 -48.65 25.65 29.47
N ALA A 56 -48.93 24.67 28.62
CA ALA A 56 -48.00 23.60 28.28
C ALA A 56 -46.91 24.07 27.29
N TYR A 57 -47.28 24.85 26.27
CA TYR A 57 -46.37 25.41 25.27
C TYR A 57 -45.29 26.31 25.88
N ASP A 58 -45.67 27.17 26.84
CA ASP A 58 -44.80 28.07 27.58
C ASP A 58 -43.81 27.30 28.48
N GLN A 59 -44.18 26.10 28.93
CA GLN A 59 -43.30 25.16 29.65
C GLN A 59 -42.43 24.31 28.70
N GLY A 60 -42.45 24.58 27.39
CA GLY A 60 -41.65 23.89 26.39
C GLY A 60 -42.28 22.62 25.81
N ALA A 61 -43.52 22.27 26.17
CA ALA A 61 -44.21 21.15 25.54
C ALA A 61 -44.49 21.46 24.05
N ARG A 62 -44.38 20.45 23.20
CA ARG A 62 -44.65 20.52 21.75
C ARG A 62 -45.45 19.33 21.21
N ILE A 63 -45.79 18.40 22.09
CA ILE A 63 -46.72 17.30 21.87
C ILE A 63 -47.71 17.39 23.05
N HIS A 64 -49.02 17.40 22.78
CA HIS A 64 -50.06 17.41 23.81
C HIS A 64 -50.95 16.18 23.64
N SER A 65 -51.19 15.41 24.70
CA SER A 65 -51.93 14.14 24.63
C SER A 65 -53.21 14.21 25.46
N ASN A 66 -54.37 14.14 24.81
CA ASN A 66 -55.67 14.29 25.45
C ASN A 66 -56.46 12.98 25.38
N SER A 67 -56.38 12.18 26.44
CA SER A 67 -57.13 10.94 26.59
C SER A 67 -58.56 11.17 27.11
N TRP A 68 -59.30 12.11 26.51
CA TRP A 68 -60.66 12.50 26.90
C TRP A 68 -61.44 13.11 25.72
N GLY A 69 -62.77 13.18 25.84
CA GLY A 69 -63.69 13.75 24.85
C GLY A 69 -65.14 13.77 25.37
N TYR A 70 -66.04 14.45 24.66
CA TYR A 70 -67.46 14.58 25.04
C TYR A 70 -68.32 13.49 24.38
N ILE A 71 -68.95 12.66 25.20
CA ILE A 71 -69.95 11.68 24.78
C ILE A 71 -71.29 12.35 24.41
N ASN A 72 -72.06 11.71 23.52
CA ASN A 72 -73.34 12.20 22.96
C ASN A 72 -73.24 13.44 22.05
N TYR A 73 -72.03 13.80 21.61
CA TYR A 73 -71.77 14.85 20.61
C TYR A 73 -70.92 14.29 19.46
N ASN A 74 -71.16 13.03 19.09
CA ASN A 74 -70.47 12.31 18.03
C ASN A 74 -70.43 13.14 16.74
N GLY A 75 -69.32 13.10 16.02
CA GLY A 75 -69.15 13.76 14.72
C GLY A 75 -69.00 15.29 14.75
N VAL A 76 -69.61 15.95 15.75
CA VAL A 76 -69.74 17.41 15.86
C VAL A 76 -68.40 18.14 15.95
N TYR A 77 -68.27 19.24 15.19
CA TYR A 77 -67.20 20.23 15.36
C TYR A 77 -67.62 21.30 16.38
N ASN A 78 -67.22 21.13 17.64
CA ASN A 78 -67.62 22.00 18.75
C ASN A 78 -66.60 23.13 19.04
N PHE A 79 -66.84 23.91 20.11
CA PHE A 79 -65.94 24.98 20.56
C PHE A 79 -64.51 24.48 20.79
N ASP A 80 -64.35 23.41 21.57
CA ASP A 80 -63.07 22.76 21.85
C ASP A 80 -62.31 22.30 20.58
N SER A 81 -63.04 21.79 19.58
CA SER A 81 -62.47 21.41 18.28
C SER A 81 -61.96 22.64 17.51
N LYS A 82 -62.73 23.74 17.55
CA LYS A 82 -62.33 25.03 16.96
C LYS A 82 -61.14 25.67 17.68
N ASP A 83 -61.09 25.58 19.00
CA ASP A 83 -59.99 26.11 19.81
C ASP A 83 -58.71 25.30 19.60
N THR A 84 -58.83 23.97 19.43
CA THR A 84 -57.73 23.09 19.02
C THR A 84 -57.19 23.49 17.64
N ASP A 85 -58.06 23.69 16.65
CA ASP A 85 -57.64 24.14 15.31
C ASP A 85 -56.99 25.53 15.35
N ASN A 86 -57.58 26.46 16.10
CA ASN A 86 -57.04 27.81 16.30
C ASN A 86 -55.66 27.79 16.96
N PHE A 87 -55.46 26.95 17.98
CA PHE A 87 -54.18 26.88 18.67
C PHE A 87 -53.08 26.37 17.75
N VAL A 88 -53.30 25.27 17.02
CA VAL A 88 -52.31 24.69 16.09
C VAL A 88 -52.08 25.61 14.88
N TRP A 89 -53.10 26.33 14.41
CA TRP A 89 -52.94 27.35 13.36
C TRP A 89 -51.94 28.45 13.76
N ASN A 90 -52.02 28.93 15.02
CA ASN A 90 -51.12 29.96 15.53
C ASN A 90 -49.78 29.40 16.06
N HIS A 91 -49.72 28.12 16.43
CA HIS A 91 -48.54 27.42 16.96
C HIS A 91 -48.20 26.19 16.11
N GLN A 92 -47.76 26.42 14.87
CA GLN A 92 -47.54 25.35 13.90
C GLN A 92 -46.48 24.31 14.32
N ASP A 93 -45.66 24.55 15.35
CA ASP A 93 -44.67 23.59 15.87
C ASP A 93 -45.17 22.71 17.04
N MET A 94 -46.46 22.78 17.38
CA MET A 94 -47.10 21.98 18.45
C MET A 94 -48.19 21.03 17.92
N LEU A 95 -47.96 19.72 18.03
CA LEU A 95 -48.95 18.70 17.69
C LEU A 95 -49.87 18.41 18.88
N ILE A 96 -51.17 18.41 18.65
CA ILE A 96 -52.19 18.06 19.65
C ILE A 96 -52.87 16.75 19.24
N LEU A 97 -52.91 15.78 20.16
CA LEU A 97 -53.52 14.47 19.97
C LEU A 97 -54.78 14.35 20.83
N PHE A 98 -55.78 13.63 20.32
CA PHE A 98 -57.03 13.33 21.02
C PHE A 98 -57.43 11.86 20.84
N ALA A 99 -58.01 11.26 21.87
CA ALA A 99 -58.66 9.96 21.79
C ALA A 99 -59.95 10.05 20.97
N ALA A 100 -60.14 9.16 19.99
CA ALA A 100 -61.31 9.20 19.10
C ALA A 100 -62.66 8.97 19.80
N GLY A 101 -62.66 8.41 21.02
CA GLY A 101 -63.85 8.02 21.78
C GLY A 101 -63.94 6.49 21.95
N ASN A 102 -64.88 6.04 22.79
CA ASN A 102 -65.15 4.61 23.03
C ASN A 102 -66.62 4.27 22.71
N GLU A 103 -67.19 4.98 21.74
CA GLU A 103 -68.62 4.93 21.42
C GLU A 103 -68.97 4.02 20.24
N GLY A 104 -68.02 3.23 19.74
CA GLY A 104 -68.30 2.13 18.82
C GLY A 104 -69.31 1.14 19.42
N VAL A 105 -70.30 0.74 18.62
CA VAL A 105 -71.43 -0.13 18.96
C VAL A 105 -71.88 -0.87 17.68
N ASP A 106 -72.40 -2.09 17.80
CA ASP A 106 -73.18 -2.75 16.75
C ASP A 106 -74.66 -2.60 17.13
N GLY A 107 -75.19 -1.38 16.94
CA GLY A 107 -76.55 -1.00 17.31
C GLY A 107 -77.59 -1.47 16.31
N ASN A 108 -77.19 -1.71 15.06
CA ASN A 108 -78.03 -2.31 14.03
C ASN A 108 -78.07 -3.86 14.07
N SER A 109 -77.13 -4.49 14.79
CA SER A 109 -77.00 -5.95 14.98
C SER A 109 -76.66 -6.73 13.72
N ASN A 110 -75.64 -6.28 12.96
CA ASN A 110 -75.13 -6.94 11.76
C ASN A 110 -73.72 -7.53 11.90
N GLY A 111 -73.05 -7.40 13.05
CA GLY A 111 -71.66 -7.82 13.22
C GLY A 111 -70.63 -6.87 12.61
N VAL A 112 -70.96 -5.58 12.48
CA VAL A 112 -70.07 -4.47 12.07
C VAL A 112 -70.33 -3.28 12.98
N ILE A 113 -69.27 -2.63 13.48
CA ILE A 113 -69.41 -1.39 14.27
C ILE A 113 -69.98 -0.24 13.42
N ASP A 114 -71.03 0.41 13.95
CA ASP A 114 -71.69 1.56 13.36
C ASP A 114 -70.75 2.78 13.23
N GLN A 115 -70.97 3.55 12.16
CA GLN A 115 -70.29 4.81 11.87
C GLN A 115 -70.81 5.96 12.75
N ASP A 116 -70.17 7.13 12.65
CA ASP A 116 -70.53 8.36 13.39
C ASP A 116 -70.48 8.20 14.94
N SER A 117 -69.27 7.90 15.44
CA SER A 117 -69.01 7.79 16.87
C SER A 117 -67.79 8.58 17.38
N ILE A 118 -67.16 9.42 16.55
CA ILE A 118 -65.98 10.23 16.94
C ILE A 118 -66.35 11.32 17.94
N ALA A 119 -65.79 11.27 19.14
CA ALA A 119 -66.04 12.26 20.19
C ALA A 119 -65.20 13.54 19.96
N PRO A 120 -65.78 14.75 19.96
CA PRO A 120 -65.01 15.98 20.06
C PRO A 120 -64.23 16.02 21.39
N PRO A 121 -63.01 16.60 21.44
CA PRO A 121 -62.41 17.44 20.40
C PRO A 121 -61.64 16.70 19.30
N ALA A 122 -61.69 15.36 19.23
CA ALA A 122 -60.98 14.57 18.21
C ALA A 122 -61.46 14.85 16.76
N THR A 123 -62.66 15.45 16.63
CA THR A 123 -63.23 15.98 15.38
C THR A 123 -62.50 17.23 14.84
N ALA A 124 -61.57 17.84 15.59
CA ALA A 124 -60.71 18.94 15.12
C ALA A 124 -59.84 18.51 13.93
N LYS A 125 -59.67 19.39 12.93
CA LYS A 125 -58.90 19.13 11.70
C LYS A 125 -57.40 19.00 11.97
N ASN A 126 -56.87 19.89 12.80
CA ASN A 126 -55.45 20.05 13.05
C ASN A 126 -54.93 19.11 14.15
N SER A 127 -55.84 18.43 14.86
CA SER A 127 -55.49 17.35 15.78
C SER A 127 -55.08 16.07 15.06
N LEU A 128 -54.32 15.21 15.73
CA LEU A 128 -54.16 13.80 15.38
C LEU A 128 -55.09 12.97 16.28
N SER A 129 -56.20 12.49 15.72
CA SER A 129 -57.21 11.68 16.39
C SER A 129 -56.83 10.21 16.36
N ILE A 130 -56.86 9.55 17.52
CA ILE A 130 -56.32 8.20 17.69
C ILE A 130 -57.42 7.20 18.04
N GLY A 131 -57.65 6.23 17.15
CA GLY A 131 -58.49 5.05 17.42
C GLY A 131 -57.70 3.93 18.11
N ALA A 132 -58.36 2.82 18.41
CA ALA A 132 -57.76 1.66 19.08
C ALA A 132 -57.76 0.44 18.15
N SER A 133 -56.57 -0.03 17.77
CA SER A 133 -56.39 -1.42 17.35
C SER A 133 -56.33 -2.32 18.59
N GLU A 134 -56.42 -3.62 18.38
CA GLU A 134 -56.09 -4.58 19.43
C GLU A 134 -54.59 -4.57 19.75
N ASN A 135 -54.24 -5.24 20.84
CA ASN A 135 -52.88 -5.56 21.27
C ASN A 135 -52.69 -7.09 21.28
N ASN A 136 -51.50 -7.60 21.02
CA ASN A 136 -51.27 -9.04 20.96
C ASN A 136 -50.95 -9.62 22.36
N ARG A 137 -51.95 -10.22 23.01
CA ARG A 137 -51.82 -10.91 24.30
C ARG A 137 -52.62 -12.22 24.35
N GLN A 138 -52.16 -13.21 23.59
CA GLN A 138 -52.70 -14.58 23.49
C GLN A 138 -53.04 -15.29 24.84
N SER A 139 -52.52 -14.81 25.99
CA SER A 139 -52.86 -15.33 27.32
C SER A 139 -54.16 -14.76 27.92
N ILE A 140 -54.73 -13.73 27.29
CA ILE A 140 -56.01 -13.12 27.64
C ILE A 140 -57.11 -13.85 26.85
N SER A 141 -58.18 -14.25 27.53
CA SER A 141 -59.29 -15.01 26.95
C SER A 141 -60.64 -14.28 26.99
N ASP A 142 -60.63 -13.02 27.40
CA ASP A 142 -61.77 -12.13 27.48
C ASP A 142 -62.34 -11.85 26.09
N ILE A 143 -63.66 -11.99 25.95
CA ILE A 143 -64.41 -11.80 24.69
C ILE A 143 -65.48 -10.71 24.82
N TYR A 144 -65.80 -10.02 23.72
CA TYR A 144 -66.65 -8.83 23.72
C TYR A 144 -68.08 -9.08 24.24
N SER A 145 -68.63 -10.28 24.09
CA SER A 145 -69.91 -10.69 24.70
C SER A 145 -69.90 -10.82 26.22
N THR A 146 -68.73 -11.06 26.83
CA THR A 146 -68.57 -11.14 28.29
C THR A 146 -68.12 -9.82 28.91
N PHE A 147 -67.62 -8.88 28.10
CA PHE A 147 -67.12 -7.60 28.55
C PHE A 147 -68.26 -6.57 28.65
N LEU A 148 -68.86 -6.45 29.84
CA LEU A 148 -70.06 -5.65 30.08
C LEU A 148 -69.79 -4.14 30.16
N PHE A 149 -70.38 -3.37 29.24
CA PHE A 149 -70.41 -1.90 29.29
C PHE A 149 -71.72 -1.45 29.95
N ASN A 150 -71.62 -0.85 31.15
CA ASN A 150 -72.78 -0.45 31.97
C ASN A 150 -73.82 -1.57 32.21
N GLY A 151 -73.38 -2.84 32.21
CA GLY A 151 -74.22 -4.01 32.46
C GLY A 151 -74.84 -4.67 31.23
N ASN A 152 -74.63 -4.13 30.02
CA ASN A 152 -75.05 -4.72 28.75
C ASN A 152 -73.85 -4.95 27.81
N THR A 153 -74.04 -5.70 26.73
CA THR A 153 -73.07 -5.77 25.63
C THR A 153 -73.38 -4.68 24.59
N LYS A 154 -72.34 -4.06 24.01
CA LYS A 154 -72.47 -3.19 22.84
C LYS A 154 -72.42 -3.96 21.50
N PHE A 155 -72.18 -5.27 21.55
CA PHE A 155 -71.77 -6.11 20.42
C PHE A 155 -72.56 -7.43 20.44
N PRO A 156 -73.80 -7.47 19.93
CA PRO A 156 -74.70 -8.60 20.12
C PRO A 156 -74.56 -9.73 19.10
N VAL A 157 -73.84 -9.53 17.99
CA VAL A 157 -73.82 -10.45 16.83
C VAL A 157 -72.39 -10.81 16.41
N GLU A 158 -72.23 -12.01 15.83
CA GLU A 158 -70.97 -12.53 15.31
C GLU A 158 -70.52 -11.77 14.04
N PRO A 159 -69.21 -11.61 13.79
CA PRO A 159 -68.08 -12.21 14.53
C PRO A 159 -67.72 -11.50 15.83
N ILE A 160 -68.14 -10.25 16.03
CA ILE A 160 -67.71 -9.42 17.16
C ILE A 160 -68.08 -10.06 18.51
N ASN A 161 -69.23 -10.73 18.61
CA ASN A 161 -69.74 -11.29 19.86
C ASN A 161 -68.79 -12.33 20.51
N SER A 162 -68.26 -13.28 19.73
CA SER A 162 -67.32 -14.30 20.23
C SER A 162 -65.84 -13.92 20.15
N ASP A 163 -65.53 -12.80 19.52
CA ASP A 163 -64.17 -12.32 19.30
C ASP A 163 -63.47 -11.89 20.60
N LYS A 164 -62.14 -12.07 20.64
CA LYS A 164 -61.31 -11.69 21.80
C LYS A 164 -60.96 -10.21 21.77
N LEU A 165 -60.61 -9.67 22.93
CA LEU A 165 -60.18 -8.28 23.07
C LEU A 165 -58.67 -8.05 22.82
N ALA A 166 -57.86 -9.09 22.63
CA ALA A 166 -56.41 -8.93 22.55
C ALA A 166 -55.66 -10.10 21.87
N ASP A 167 -56.08 -10.55 20.69
CA ASP A 167 -55.36 -11.63 19.98
C ASP A 167 -54.96 -11.36 18.53
N ASN A 168 -55.52 -10.35 17.86
CA ASN A 168 -55.20 -10.06 16.46
C ASN A 168 -54.71 -8.62 16.24
N ILE A 169 -53.44 -8.44 15.86
CA ILE A 169 -52.89 -7.09 15.59
C ILE A 169 -53.57 -6.37 14.42
N GLU A 170 -54.14 -7.12 13.47
CA GLU A 170 -54.94 -6.61 12.35
C GLU A 170 -56.42 -6.37 12.74
N GLY A 171 -56.71 -6.44 14.04
CA GLY A 171 -58.00 -6.17 14.64
C GLY A 171 -58.18 -4.73 15.10
N LEU A 172 -59.39 -4.20 14.92
CA LEU A 172 -59.84 -2.96 15.56
C LEU A 172 -60.62 -3.31 16.82
N ALA A 173 -60.38 -2.55 17.89
CA ALA A 173 -61.14 -2.74 19.10
C ALA A 173 -62.61 -2.36 18.87
N ALA A 174 -63.55 -3.22 19.25
CA ALA A 174 -64.97 -3.05 18.92
C ALA A 174 -65.58 -1.74 19.49
N PHE A 175 -65.11 -1.30 20.66
CA PHE A 175 -65.51 -0.02 21.26
C PHE A 175 -64.88 1.21 20.58
N SER A 176 -63.83 1.06 19.76
CA SER A 176 -63.15 2.20 19.14
C SER A 176 -64.13 2.97 18.27
N SER A 177 -64.33 4.24 18.58
CA SER A 177 -65.13 5.15 17.77
C SER A 177 -64.68 5.18 16.30
N ARG A 178 -65.65 5.23 15.40
CA ARG A 178 -65.52 5.22 13.94
C ARG A 178 -66.03 6.54 13.37
N GLY A 179 -65.44 6.99 12.27
CA GLY A 179 -65.90 8.14 11.48
C GLY A 179 -67.19 7.86 10.69
N PRO A 180 -67.59 8.76 9.78
CA PRO A 180 -66.99 10.08 9.54
C PRO A 180 -67.21 11.06 10.71
N THR A 181 -66.76 12.31 10.54
CA THR A 181 -67.36 13.47 11.25
C THR A 181 -68.66 13.92 10.58
N ASP A 182 -69.45 14.81 11.22
CA ASP A 182 -70.68 15.40 10.66
C ASP A 182 -70.53 15.91 9.21
N ASP A 183 -69.37 16.51 8.92
CA ASP A 183 -69.06 17.08 7.62
C ASP A 183 -68.45 16.10 6.61
N GLY A 184 -68.20 14.85 6.99
CA GLY A 184 -67.75 13.78 6.10
C GLY A 184 -66.23 13.54 6.05
N ARG A 185 -65.47 13.95 7.09
CA ARG A 185 -64.01 13.73 7.12
C ARG A 185 -63.62 12.36 7.65
N ILE A 186 -62.44 11.88 7.22
CA ILE A 186 -61.77 10.70 7.76
C ILE A 186 -61.32 11.00 9.19
N LYS A 187 -61.93 10.30 10.15
CA LYS A 187 -61.51 10.21 11.56
C LYS A 187 -61.78 8.77 12.03
N PRO A 188 -60.95 8.16 12.91
CA PRO A 188 -59.67 8.66 13.43
C PRO A 188 -58.65 8.94 12.32
N ASP A 189 -57.58 9.66 12.63
CA ASP A 189 -56.48 9.85 11.67
C ASP A 189 -55.64 8.57 11.57
N VAL A 190 -55.34 7.92 12.70
CA VAL A 190 -54.61 6.65 12.80
C VAL A 190 -55.11 5.83 13.98
N VAL A 191 -54.75 4.54 14.03
CA VAL A 191 -54.98 3.68 15.20
C VAL A 191 -53.67 3.19 15.81
N ALA A 192 -53.71 2.79 17.08
CA ALA A 192 -52.62 2.10 17.75
C ALA A 192 -53.18 1.11 18.78
N PRO A 193 -52.38 0.15 19.30
CA PRO A 193 -52.86 -0.80 20.30
C PRO A 193 -53.50 -0.10 21.50
N GLY A 194 -54.77 -0.41 21.75
CA GLY A 194 -55.60 0.22 22.77
C GLY A 194 -56.33 -0.76 23.68
N THR A 195 -56.13 -2.07 23.52
CA THR A 195 -56.69 -3.11 24.41
C THR A 195 -55.61 -3.73 25.31
N PHE A 196 -55.97 -4.09 26.54
CA PHE A 196 -55.07 -4.70 27.54
C PHE A 196 -53.65 -4.09 27.56
N ILE A 197 -53.55 -2.77 27.49
CA ILE A 197 -52.27 -2.07 27.66
C ILE A 197 -51.83 -2.25 29.11
N LEU A 198 -50.53 -2.43 29.34
CA LEU A 198 -49.95 -2.57 30.67
C LEU A 198 -49.15 -1.31 30.98
N SER A 199 -49.56 -0.55 31.99
CA SER A 199 -48.93 0.74 32.33
C SER A 199 -49.01 1.02 33.83
N LEU A 200 -48.50 2.18 34.23
CA LEU A 200 -48.33 2.59 35.63
C LEU A 200 -49.66 2.61 36.40
N LYS A 201 -49.67 1.86 37.51
CA LYS A 201 -50.71 1.89 38.52
C LYS A 201 -50.43 3.01 39.51
N SER A 202 -51.43 3.86 39.79
CA SER A 202 -51.31 4.84 40.87
C SER A 202 -51.33 4.16 42.23
N SER A 203 -50.42 4.56 43.12
CA SER A 203 -50.32 4.02 44.49
C SER A 203 -51.53 4.32 45.38
N VAL A 204 -52.40 5.25 44.95
CA VAL A 204 -53.69 5.58 45.59
C VAL A 204 -54.90 5.08 44.78
N ALA A 205 -54.70 4.28 43.73
CA ALA A 205 -55.80 3.63 43.04
C ALA A 205 -56.39 2.49 43.91
N PRO A 206 -57.72 2.30 43.93
CA PRO A 206 -58.34 1.17 44.59
C PRO A 206 -57.92 -0.15 43.91
N PRO A 207 -57.97 -1.30 44.64
CA PRO A 207 -57.88 -2.62 44.00
C PRO A 207 -59.00 -2.78 42.95
N ASP A 208 -58.79 -3.73 42.03
CA ASP A 208 -59.81 -4.21 41.08
C ASP A 208 -60.43 -3.13 40.15
N GLY A 209 -59.73 -2.01 39.96
CA GLY A 209 -60.12 -0.95 39.01
C GLY A 209 -59.47 -1.09 37.63
N LEU A 210 -60.07 -0.48 36.61
CA LEU A 210 -59.73 -0.65 35.18
C LEU A 210 -59.89 -2.13 34.77
N TRP A 211 -58.97 -2.70 33.98
CA TRP A 211 -59.11 -4.05 33.41
C TRP A 211 -58.27 -5.11 34.17
N GLY A 212 -58.10 -4.91 35.48
CA GLY A 212 -57.38 -5.85 36.35
C GLY A 212 -55.92 -5.48 36.65
N ASP A 213 -55.45 -5.87 37.84
CA ASP A 213 -54.10 -5.60 38.31
C ASP A 213 -53.06 -6.59 37.76
N TYR A 214 -51.82 -6.11 37.56
CA TYR A 214 -50.66 -6.97 37.29
C TYR A 214 -49.79 -7.13 38.54
N ASP A 215 -49.42 -6.02 39.19
CA ASP A 215 -48.68 -6.03 40.46
C ASP A 215 -48.99 -4.78 41.32
N ALA A 216 -48.05 -4.37 42.19
CA ALA A 216 -48.15 -3.17 43.00
C ALA A 216 -47.88 -1.85 42.23
N ASN A 217 -47.26 -1.91 41.04
CA ASN A 217 -46.77 -0.77 40.26
C ASN A 217 -47.43 -0.67 38.87
N TYR A 218 -48.06 -1.74 38.38
CA TYR A 218 -48.60 -1.89 37.03
C TYR A 218 -49.99 -2.54 37.01
N ARG A 219 -50.81 -2.13 36.04
CA ARG A 219 -52.23 -2.49 35.89
C ARG A 219 -52.59 -2.56 34.40
N TYR A 220 -53.63 -3.32 34.06
CA TYR A 220 -54.20 -3.38 32.71
C TYR A 220 -55.34 -2.37 32.51
N SER A 221 -55.46 -1.83 31.30
CA SER A 221 -56.59 -1.01 30.85
C SER A 221 -56.70 -1.04 29.33
N GLY A 222 -57.85 -0.62 28.81
CA GLY A 222 -58.03 -0.35 27.39
C GLY A 222 -59.02 0.78 27.12
N GLY A 223 -59.05 1.21 25.87
CA GLY A 223 -59.74 2.41 25.38
C GLY A 223 -58.89 3.15 24.34
N THR A 224 -59.49 4.01 23.52
CA THR A 224 -58.74 4.95 22.65
C THR A 224 -57.84 5.90 23.46
N SER A 225 -58.19 6.12 24.73
CA SER A 225 -57.37 6.75 25.76
C SER A 225 -56.06 6.04 26.10
N MET A 226 -55.89 4.77 25.73
CA MET A 226 -54.67 3.98 25.92
C MET A 226 -53.81 3.94 24.65
N SER A 227 -54.42 4.00 23.46
CA SER A 227 -53.70 4.14 22.19
C SER A 227 -53.18 5.57 21.97
N THR A 228 -53.94 6.60 22.38
CA THR A 228 -53.53 8.02 22.30
C THR A 228 -52.15 8.33 22.91
N PRO A 229 -51.81 7.90 24.14
CA PRO A 229 -50.48 8.14 24.71
C PRO A 229 -49.37 7.33 24.03
N VAL A 230 -49.66 6.15 23.47
CA VAL A 230 -48.71 5.40 22.64
C VAL A 230 -48.32 6.24 21.42
N VAL A 231 -49.31 6.81 20.71
CA VAL A 231 -49.04 7.69 19.56
C VAL A 231 -48.39 9.01 19.98
N ALA A 232 -48.69 9.56 21.15
CA ALA A 232 -48.03 10.76 21.65
C ALA A 232 -46.52 10.54 21.91
N GLY A 233 -46.13 9.38 22.45
CA GLY A 233 -44.72 9.01 22.58
C GLY A 233 -44.05 8.75 21.22
N ILE A 234 -44.75 8.11 20.27
CA ILE A 234 -44.29 7.96 18.89
C ILE A 234 -44.06 9.33 18.21
N ALA A 235 -44.98 10.29 18.41
CA ALA A 235 -44.84 11.65 17.89
C ALA A 235 -43.68 12.42 18.55
N ALA A 236 -43.39 12.17 19.83
CA ALA A 236 -42.21 12.72 20.49
C ALA A 236 -40.90 12.17 19.91
N LEU A 237 -40.84 10.89 19.55
CA LEU A 237 -39.69 10.29 18.84
C LEU A 237 -39.55 10.83 17.41
N ALA A 238 -40.65 10.96 16.65
CA ALA A 238 -40.62 11.60 15.34
C ALA A 238 -40.15 13.06 15.41
N ARG A 239 -40.59 13.82 16.43
CA ARG A 239 -40.08 15.17 16.68
C ARG A 239 -38.61 15.18 17.09
N GLN A 240 -38.14 14.19 17.85
CA GLN A 240 -36.71 14.04 18.17
C GLN A 240 -35.89 13.85 16.90
N TYR A 241 -36.31 12.96 15.98
CA TYR A 241 -35.64 12.74 14.70
C TYR A 241 -35.47 14.04 13.90
N TYR A 242 -36.56 14.77 13.66
CA TYR A 242 -36.50 16.00 12.87
C TYR A 242 -35.62 17.09 13.52
N VAL A 243 -35.61 17.18 14.86
CA VAL A 243 -34.79 18.17 15.58
C VAL A 243 -33.31 17.77 15.67
N GLN A 244 -32.98 16.48 15.80
CA GLN A 244 -31.61 16.01 16.09
C GLN A 244 -30.87 15.45 14.86
N ASN A 245 -31.59 14.83 13.93
CA ASN A 245 -31.01 14.23 12.72
C ASN A 245 -31.14 15.18 11.51
N GLU A 246 -32.34 15.75 11.28
CA GLU A 246 -32.60 16.65 10.15
C GLU A 246 -32.29 18.13 10.47
N SER A 247 -32.06 18.47 11.74
CA SER A 247 -31.76 19.83 12.22
C SER A 247 -32.86 20.88 11.92
N ILE A 248 -34.13 20.47 11.85
CA ILE A 248 -35.28 21.36 11.65
C ILE A 248 -36.20 21.40 12.88
N THR A 249 -37.03 22.44 12.99
CA THR A 249 -38.22 22.39 13.86
C THR A 249 -39.39 21.92 13.00
N PRO A 250 -39.90 20.69 13.17
CA PRO A 250 -40.98 20.17 12.34
C PRO A 250 -42.32 20.81 12.71
N SER A 251 -43.18 21.03 11.72
CA SER A 251 -44.56 21.43 11.95
C SER A 251 -45.42 20.26 12.47
N ALA A 252 -46.55 20.59 13.11
CA ALA A 252 -47.60 19.63 13.46
C ALA A 252 -48.15 18.92 12.21
N ALA A 253 -48.24 19.63 11.08
CA ALA A 253 -48.60 19.05 9.79
C ALA A 253 -47.56 18.01 9.32
N LEU A 254 -46.26 18.29 9.44
CA LEU A 254 -45.21 17.33 9.13
C LEU A 254 -45.28 16.10 10.05
N LEU A 255 -45.34 16.30 11.37
CA LEU A 255 -45.43 15.17 12.31
C LEU A 255 -46.65 14.29 12.06
N LYS A 256 -47.81 14.88 11.73
CA LYS A 256 -49.03 14.18 11.32
C LYS A 256 -48.84 13.45 9.99
N ALA A 257 -48.25 14.09 8.98
CA ALA A 257 -47.98 13.48 7.67
C ALA A 257 -47.02 12.29 7.76
N THR A 258 -45.96 12.38 8.57
CA THR A 258 -44.97 11.31 8.77
C THR A 258 -45.60 10.07 9.39
N ILE A 259 -46.36 10.23 10.48
CA ILE A 259 -47.05 9.13 11.17
C ILE A 259 -48.09 8.45 10.25
N ILE A 260 -48.75 9.23 9.40
CA ILE A 260 -49.75 8.75 8.44
C ILE A 260 -49.10 8.02 7.25
N ASN A 261 -47.98 8.51 6.71
CA ASN A 261 -47.33 7.94 5.52
C ASN A 261 -46.72 6.56 5.79
N GLY A 262 -46.19 6.33 7.00
CA GLY A 262 -45.66 5.04 7.43
C GLY A 262 -46.70 4.09 8.03
N ALA A 263 -47.94 4.50 8.26
CA ALA A 263 -48.94 3.66 8.92
C ALA A 263 -49.17 2.32 8.20
N HIS A 264 -49.17 1.23 8.95
CA HIS A 264 -49.47 -0.10 8.45
C HIS A 264 -50.94 -0.20 8.04
N ASN A 265 -51.17 -0.62 6.79
CA ASN A 265 -52.50 -0.79 6.22
C ASN A 265 -53.10 -2.12 6.70
N MET A 266 -54.18 -2.08 7.48
CA MET A 266 -54.80 -3.25 8.09
C MET A 266 -55.80 -3.98 7.18
N THR A 267 -56.10 -3.49 5.96
CA THR A 267 -57.10 -4.10 5.06
C THR A 267 -56.79 -5.59 4.80
N PRO A 268 -57.76 -6.52 4.90
CA PRO A 268 -59.20 -6.35 5.13
C PRO A 268 -59.63 -6.42 6.61
N GLY A 269 -58.68 -6.46 7.54
CA GLY A 269 -58.91 -6.60 8.97
C GLY A 269 -59.25 -8.00 9.42
N GLN A 270 -59.44 -8.15 10.74
CA GLN A 270 -59.60 -9.45 11.40
C GLN A 270 -60.76 -10.32 10.92
N TYR A 271 -61.81 -9.75 10.33
CA TYR A 271 -62.97 -10.49 9.82
C TYR A 271 -62.92 -10.79 8.31
N GLY A 272 -61.81 -10.44 7.63
CA GLY A 272 -61.65 -10.72 6.21
C GLY A 272 -62.59 -9.89 5.33
N THR A 273 -62.83 -10.37 4.10
CA THR A 273 -63.70 -9.69 3.13
C THR A 273 -65.10 -10.29 3.10
N GLY A 274 -66.14 -9.46 3.19
CA GLY A 274 -67.54 -9.91 3.16
C GLY A 274 -68.50 -8.91 3.79
N ALA A 275 -69.68 -9.40 4.21
CA ALA A 275 -70.72 -8.58 4.83
C ALA A 275 -70.30 -8.00 6.20
N THR A 276 -69.32 -8.62 6.87
CA THR A 276 -68.81 -8.26 8.20
C THR A 276 -67.41 -7.60 8.14
N GLN A 277 -67.03 -7.06 6.98
CA GLN A 277 -65.73 -6.40 6.79
C GLN A 277 -65.75 -4.98 7.37
N GLU A 278 -65.13 -4.79 8.54
CA GLU A 278 -65.00 -3.45 9.16
C GLU A 278 -63.96 -2.57 8.48
N ILE A 279 -62.84 -3.16 8.04
CA ILE A 279 -61.67 -2.43 7.53
C ILE A 279 -61.66 -2.48 6.01
N GLN A 280 -61.84 -1.33 5.37
CA GLN A 280 -61.88 -1.20 3.91
C GLN A 280 -60.53 -0.72 3.38
N THR A 281 -60.47 -0.30 2.12
CA THR A 281 -59.25 0.26 1.52
C THR A 281 -58.97 1.66 2.05
N LEU A 282 -57.70 1.98 2.33
CA LEU A 282 -57.30 3.31 2.82
C LEU A 282 -57.70 4.47 1.88
N PRO A 283 -58.15 5.63 2.42
CA PRO A 283 -58.58 5.82 3.81
C PRO A 283 -59.96 5.20 4.08
N ASP A 284 -60.19 4.77 5.32
CA ASP A 284 -61.52 4.40 5.79
C ASP A 284 -61.84 4.97 7.17
N TYR A 285 -63.13 4.91 7.54
CA TYR A 285 -63.64 5.49 8.79
C TYR A 285 -63.31 4.66 10.05
N ALA A 286 -62.62 3.52 9.93
CA ALA A 286 -62.38 2.59 11.02
C ALA A 286 -60.91 2.57 11.46
N GLN A 287 -59.97 2.34 10.53
CA GLN A 287 -58.53 2.47 10.78
C GLN A 287 -57.99 3.88 10.50
N GLY A 288 -58.76 4.75 9.83
CA GLY A 288 -58.27 6.04 9.35
C GLY A 288 -57.27 5.84 8.22
N TRP A 289 -56.02 6.20 8.50
CA TRP A 289 -54.86 5.95 7.64
C TRP A 289 -54.08 4.67 8.00
N GLY A 290 -54.53 3.90 8.99
CA GLY A 290 -53.92 2.63 9.38
C GLY A 290 -53.34 2.64 10.80
N ARG A 291 -52.70 1.53 11.16
CA ARG A 291 -52.02 1.35 12.46
C ARG A 291 -50.66 2.03 12.43
N VAL A 292 -50.33 2.84 13.44
CA VAL A 292 -49.02 3.53 13.49
C VAL A 292 -47.84 2.56 13.43
N ASP A 293 -46.86 2.89 12.60
CA ASP A 293 -45.56 2.21 12.54
C ASP A 293 -44.47 3.28 12.37
N LEU A 294 -43.68 3.50 13.43
CA LEU A 294 -42.66 4.54 13.46
C LEU A 294 -41.41 4.16 12.65
N GLU A 295 -41.07 2.88 12.56
CA GLU A 295 -39.93 2.40 11.80
C GLU A 295 -40.23 2.59 10.31
N ASN A 296 -41.41 2.15 9.85
CA ASN A 296 -41.87 2.39 8.48
C ASN A 296 -42.12 3.87 8.14
N SER A 297 -42.31 4.75 9.14
CA SER A 297 -42.49 6.20 8.96
C SER A 297 -41.18 6.98 8.78
N LEU A 298 -40.10 6.58 9.45
CA LEU A 298 -38.82 7.30 9.43
C LEU A 298 -37.72 6.55 8.66
N PHE A 299 -37.71 5.22 8.79
CA PHE A 299 -36.67 4.31 8.34
C PHE A 299 -37.27 3.12 7.56
N PRO A 300 -38.13 3.35 6.54
CA PRO A 300 -38.68 2.25 5.75
C PRO A 300 -37.57 1.39 5.16
N ALA A 301 -37.81 0.08 5.08
CA ALA A 301 -36.80 -0.86 4.64
C ALA A 301 -36.40 -0.64 3.17
N SER A 302 -35.09 -0.70 2.89
CA SER A 302 -34.54 -0.67 1.54
C SER A 302 -35.18 -1.77 0.67
N PRO A 303 -35.65 -1.48 -0.56
CA PRO A 303 -35.30 -0.30 -1.37
C PRO A 303 -36.25 0.90 -1.25
N ARG A 304 -37.18 0.91 -0.28
CA ARG A 304 -38.04 2.06 -0.02
C ARG A 304 -37.31 3.08 0.87
N PHE A 305 -37.51 4.37 0.58
CA PHE A 305 -36.94 5.49 1.33
C PHE A 305 -38.03 6.52 1.64
N MET A 306 -37.85 7.33 2.68
CA MET A 306 -38.73 8.46 3.01
C MET A 306 -38.09 9.80 2.63
N ARG A 307 -38.90 10.73 2.14
CA ARG A 307 -38.55 12.13 1.89
C ARG A 307 -39.70 13.04 2.32
N TYR A 308 -39.37 14.18 2.92
CA TYR A 308 -40.35 15.14 3.41
C TYR A 308 -40.12 16.55 2.83
N TYR A 309 -41.17 17.37 2.90
CA TYR A 309 -41.20 18.80 2.63
C TYR A 309 -42.09 19.46 3.68
N ASP A 310 -41.60 20.50 4.35
CA ASP A 310 -42.34 21.27 5.37
C ASP A 310 -42.41 22.72 4.91
N ASN A 311 -43.45 23.06 4.14
CA ASN A 311 -43.52 24.31 3.38
C ASN A 311 -44.24 25.40 4.19
N SER A 312 -43.46 26.11 5.01
CA SER A 312 -43.88 27.26 5.81
C SER A 312 -44.24 28.51 5.01
N THR A 313 -43.92 28.58 3.71
CA THR A 313 -44.34 29.69 2.83
C THR A 313 -45.78 29.50 2.34
N GLY A 314 -46.18 28.24 2.12
CA GLY A 314 -47.54 27.87 1.75
C GLY A 314 -47.95 28.25 0.32
N LEU A 315 -49.24 28.06 0.03
CA LEU A 315 -49.86 28.38 -1.26
C LEU A 315 -51.06 29.33 -1.08
N SER A 316 -51.22 30.25 -2.03
CA SER A 316 -52.44 31.04 -2.26
C SER A 316 -53.32 30.38 -3.32
N THR A 317 -54.56 30.82 -3.48
CA THR A 317 -55.47 30.34 -4.53
C THR A 317 -54.83 30.38 -5.92
N SER A 318 -54.99 29.29 -6.69
CA SER A 318 -54.41 29.02 -8.01
C SER A 318 -52.86 28.93 -8.08
N GLN A 319 -52.14 29.00 -6.96
CA GLN A 319 -50.73 28.60 -6.92
C GLN A 319 -50.59 27.08 -6.82
N TYR A 320 -49.41 26.55 -7.12
CA TYR A 320 -49.10 25.14 -6.93
C TYR A 320 -47.63 24.96 -6.53
N TRP A 321 -47.34 23.82 -5.93
CA TRP A 321 -45.99 23.32 -5.67
C TRP A 321 -45.87 21.91 -6.26
N ASN A 322 -44.70 21.53 -6.77
CA ASN A 322 -44.46 20.19 -7.29
C ASN A 322 -43.01 19.73 -7.13
N VAL A 323 -42.83 18.42 -7.21
CA VAL A 323 -41.53 17.72 -7.26
C VAL A 323 -41.68 16.43 -8.08
N SER A 324 -40.62 15.99 -8.75
CA SER A 324 -40.60 14.74 -9.51
C SER A 324 -39.55 13.77 -8.97
N TYR A 325 -39.82 12.47 -9.08
CA TYR A 325 -38.91 11.38 -8.72
C TYR A 325 -39.09 10.18 -9.65
N ASN A 326 -38.01 9.47 -9.96
CA ASN A 326 -38.09 8.18 -10.62
C ASN A 326 -38.26 7.02 -9.61
N MET A 327 -39.23 6.13 -9.84
CA MET A 327 -39.34 4.85 -9.14
C MET A 327 -38.43 3.81 -9.80
N ASN A 328 -37.49 3.25 -9.04
CA ASN A 328 -36.50 2.30 -9.53
C ASN A 328 -37.03 0.84 -9.64
N ASN A 329 -38.09 0.50 -8.92
CA ASN A 329 -38.77 -0.79 -8.98
C ASN A 329 -40.29 -0.65 -8.76
N SER A 330 -41.03 -1.73 -9.00
CA SER A 330 -42.48 -1.83 -8.79
C SER A 330 -42.87 -2.82 -7.68
N SER A 331 -41.92 -3.24 -6.84
CA SER A 331 -42.16 -4.17 -5.72
C SER A 331 -42.45 -3.46 -4.40
N GLU A 332 -41.99 -2.21 -4.24
CA GLU A 332 -42.31 -1.36 -3.09
C GLU A 332 -43.46 -0.39 -3.40
N PRO A 333 -44.37 -0.12 -2.44
CA PRO A 333 -45.44 0.84 -2.64
C PRO A 333 -44.92 2.29 -2.70
N LEU A 334 -45.53 3.12 -3.54
CA LEU A 334 -45.36 4.57 -3.50
C LEU A 334 -46.49 5.19 -2.69
N ARG A 335 -46.15 5.86 -1.59
CA ARG A 335 -47.09 6.60 -0.74
C ARG A 335 -46.73 8.07 -0.69
N VAL A 336 -47.68 8.93 -1.03
CA VAL A 336 -47.55 10.40 -0.94
C VAL A 336 -48.64 10.91 -0.03
N THR A 337 -48.28 11.62 1.04
CA THR A 337 -49.20 12.16 2.05
C THR A 337 -49.00 13.66 2.19
N LEU A 338 -50.04 14.42 1.85
CA LEU A 338 -50.19 15.85 2.09
C LEU A 338 -50.98 16.08 3.39
N VAL A 339 -50.53 17.00 4.24
CA VAL A 339 -51.26 17.46 5.42
C VAL A 339 -51.10 18.97 5.56
N TRP A 340 -52.14 19.66 6.01
CA TRP A 340 -52.04 21.06 6.42
C TRP A 340 -52.77 21.32 7.75
N SER A 341 -52.24 22.28 8.52
CA SER A 341 -52.98 22.88 9.64
C SER A 341 -53.88 23.96 9.05
N ASP A 342 -55.17 23.65 8.90
CA ASP A 342 -56.18 24.50 8.27
C ASP A 342 -56.69 25.58 9.23
N TYR A 343 -57.24 26.66 8.70
CA TYR A 343 -57.79 27.76 9.49
C TYR A 343 -59.04 27.30 10.29
N PRO A 344 -59.21 27.69 11.57
CA PRO A 344 -60.34 27.26 12.40
C PRO A 344 -61.72 27.61 11.80
N ALA A 345 -62.63 26.65 11.78
CA ALA A 345 -63.94 26.81 11.14
C ALA A 345 -64.92 27.64 11.98
N THR A 346 -66.00 28.13 11.37
CA THR A 346 -67.17 28.61 12.11
C THR A 346 -68.05 27.42 12.52
N LEU A 347 -68.51 27.40 13.77
CA LEU A 347 -69.26 26.26 14.36
C LEU A 347 -70.60 25.94 13.66
N SER A 348 -71.10 26.83 12.81
CA SER A 348 -72.32 26.63 12.01
C SER A 348 -72.05 26.28 10.55
N ALA A 349 -70.81 25.92 10.19
CA ALA A 349 -70.47 25.51 8.83
C ALA A 349 -70.80 24.03 8.60
N SER A 350 -71.50 23.72 7.50
CA SER A 350 -71.78 22.34 7.08
C SER A 350 -70.58 21.61 6.47
N ILE A 351 -69.46 22.32 6.32
CA ILE A 351 -68.15 21.83 5.88
C ILE A 351 -67.13 22.55 6.75
N THR A 352 -66.29 21.84 7.51
CA THR A 352 -65.33 22.50 8.41
C THR A 352 -64.07 22.97 7.68
N LEU A 353 -63.73 22.38 6.53
CA LEU A 353 -62.55 22.77 5.74
C LEU A 353 -62.68 24.22 5.23
N VAL A 354 -61.63 25.01 5.42
CA VAL A 354 -61.58 26.44 5.03
C VAL A 354 -60.66 26.63 3.83
N ASN A 355 -59.42 26.15 3.90
CA ASN A 355 -58.46 26.15 2.79
C ASN A 355 -58.38 24.76 2.14
N ASN A 356 -58.63 24.66 0.82
CA ASN A 356 -58.56 23.42 0.04
C ASN A 356 -57.20 23.29 -0.67
N LEU A 357 -56.43 22.24 -0.34
CA LEU A 357 -55.20 21.87 -1.03
C LEU A 357 -55.34 20.49 -1.69
N ASP A 358 -55.29 20.44 -3.02
CA ASP A 358 -55.49 19.18 -3.75
C ASP A 358 -54.15 18.52 -4.09
N LEU A 359 -53.96 17.27 -3.70
CA LEU A 359 -52.84 16.41 -4.06
C LEU A 359 -53.12 15.70 -5.39
N THR A 360 -52.19 15.81 -6.34
CA THR A 360 -52.13 14.94 -7.52
C THR A 360 -50.76 14.30 -7.67
N VAL A 361 -50.76 13.05 -8.12
CA VAL A 361 -49.56 12.26 -8.41
C VAL A 361 -49.69 11.73 -9.83
N THR A 362 -48.87 12.22 -10.76
CA THR A 362 -48.91 11.84 -12.18
C THR A 362 -47.68 11.02 -12.53
N GLY A 363 -47.86 9.78 -12.99
CA GLY A 363 -46.79 8.87 -13.42
C GLY A 363 -47.17 8.02 -14.63
N PRO A 364 -46.44 6.93 -14.92
CA PRO A 364 -46.64 6.14 -16.15
C PRO A 364 -48.03 5.52 -16.28
N GLY A 365 -48.70 5.21 -15.15
CA GLY A 365 -50.06 4.68 -15.12
C GLY A 365 -51.19 5.72 -15.20
N GLY A 366 -50.87 7.02 -15.28
CA GLY A 366 -51.85 8.11 -15.33
C GLY A 366 -51.70 9.10 -14.16
N THR A 367 -52.81 9.80 -13.84
CA THR A 367 -52.88 10.72 -12.68
C THR A 367 -53.78 10.14 -11.62
N TYR A 368 -53.25 10.08 -10.40
CA TYR A 368 -53.93 9.69 -9.17
C TYR A 368 -54.20 10.94 -8.34
N TYR A 369 -55.35 10.99 -7.68
CA TYR A 369 -55.77 12.09 -6.81
C TYR A 369 -55.69 11.64 -5.36
N GLY A 370 -55.42 12.59 -4.45
CA GLY A 370 -55.53 12.33 -3.01
C GLY A 370 -56.89 11.72 -2.67
N ASN A 371 -56.89 10.70 -1.83
CA ASN A 371 -58.09 10.02 -1.34
C ASN A 371 -58.94 9.40 -2.48
N GLY A 372 -58.34 9.21 -3.68
CA GLY A 372 -58.93 8.56 -4.85
C GLY A 372 -59.78 9.47 -5.75
N ALA A 373 -60.09 10.70 -5.34
CA ALA A 373 -60.99 11.62 -6.05
C ALA A 373 -60.62 13.09 -5.78
N SER A 374 -61.45 14.06 -6.20
CA SER A 374 -61.34 15.42 -5.70
C SER A 374 -61.91 15.47 -4.28
N ASP A 375 -61.03 15.62 -3.28
CA ASP A 375 -61.44 15.91 -1.92
C ASP A 375 -61.84 17.39 -1.77
N ASN A 376 -62.73 17.65 -0.82
CA ASN A 376 -63.11 18.99 -0.38
C ASN A 376 -63.68 18.97 1.06
N ARG A 377 -63.11 18.10 1.89
CA ARG A 377 -63.42 17.88 3.31
C ARG A 377 -62.16 17.71 4.14
N ASN A 378 -61.24 16.87 3.73
CA ASN A 378 -60.10 16.48 4.53
C ASN A 378 -58.96 17.50 4.41
N ASN A 379 -58.29 17.80 5.53
CA ASN A 379 -56.99 18.49 5.55
C ASN A 379 -55.79 17.51 5.54
N VAL A 380 -56.07 16.29 5.07
CA VAL A 380 -55.14 15.19 4.84
C VAL A 380 -55.52 14.56 3.51
N GLU A 381 -54.56 14.47 2.59
CA GLU A 381 -54.72 13.75 1.33
C GLU A 381 -53.58 12.74 1.15
N GLN A 382 -53.90 11.50 0.77
CA GLN A 382 -52.92 10.48 0.46
C GLN A 382 -53.17 9.84 -0.91
N VAL A 383 -52.08 9.53 -1.62
CA VAL A 383 -52.06 8.56 -2.72
C VAL A 383 -51.19 7.38 -2.28
N GLU A 384 -51.78 6.18 -2.18
CA GLU A 384 -51.06 4.91 -2.06
C GLU A 384 -51.15 4.15 -3.40
N LEU A 385 -50.00 3.79 -3.98
CA LEU A 385 -49.88 2.88 -5.11
C LEU A 385 -49.16 1.63 -4.63
N ILE A 386 -49.87 0.51 -4.50
CA ILE A 386 -49.34 -0.77 -3.99
C ILE A 386 -48.24 -1.35 -4.89
N SER A 387 -48.29 -1.10 -6.20
CA SER A 387 -47.28 -1.55 -7.17
C SER A 387 -47.10 -0.48 -8.26
N PRO A 388 -46.34 0.60 -7.98
CA PRO A 388 -46.11 1.67 -8.93
C PRO A 388 -45.29 1.16 -10.12
N SER A 389 -45.69 1.44 -11.35
CA SER A 389 -44.86 1.12 -12.52
C SER A 389 -43.58 1.98 -12.51
N SER A 390 -42.41 1.38 -12.72
CA SER A 390 -41.12 2.10 -12.77
C SER A 390 -41.13 3.25 -13.77
N GLY A 391 -40.45 4.35 -13.42
CA GLY A 391 -40.42 5.60 -14.20
C GLY A 391 -40.73 6.84 -13.35
N SER A 392 -40.83 8.00 -14.01
CA SER A 392 -41.00 9.29 -13.32
C SER A 392 -42.42 9.54 -12.84
N TYR A 393 -42.56 9.92 -11.57
CA TYR A 393 -43.78 10.42 -10.94
C TYR A 393 -43.59 11.88 -10.53
N THR A 394 -44.53 12.73 -10.92
CA THR A 394 -44.61 14.12 -10.48
C THR A 394 -45.69 14.25 -9.41
N ILE A 395 -45.26 14.59 -8.20
CA ILE A 395 -46.11 14.94 -7.07
C ILE A 395 -46.42 16.43 -7.16
N ARG A 396 -47.68 16.82 -7.01
CA ARG A 396 -48.13 18.21 -7.09
C ARG A 396 -49.20 18.51 -6.06
N VAL A 397 -49.09 19.65 -5.40
CA VAL A 397 -50.05 20.21 -4.46
C VAL A 397 -50.60 21.51 -5.04
N ASN A 398 -51.91 21.69 -5.07
CA ASN A 398 -52.58 22.84 -5.66
C ASN A 398 -53.30 23.67 -4.60
N GLY A 399 -53.11 24.98 -4.59
CA GLY A 399 -53.93 25.92 -3.83
C GLY A 399 -55.29 26.10 -4.48
N THR A 400 -56.17 25.11 -4.40
CA THR A 400 -57.44 25.13 -5.18
C THR A 400 -58.42 26.19 -4.70
N ASN A 401 -58.56 26.37 -3.38
CA ASN A 401 -59.31 27.49 -2.81
C ASN A 401 -58.77 27.85 -1.42
N ILE A 402 -58.03 28.96 -1.30
CA ILE A 402 -57.36 29.39 -0.07
C ILE A 402 -57.91 30.76 0.39
N PRO A 403 -59.11 30.83 0.99
CA PRO A 403 -59.70 32.07 1.49
C PRO A 403 -58.99 32.65 2.73
N GLN A 404 -58.16 31.87 3.43
CA GLN A 404 -57.35 32.30 4.59
C GLN A 404 -55.88 31.95 4.33
N GLY A 405 -55.28 32.60 3.33
CA GLY A 405 -53.96 32.25 2.78
C GLY A 405 -52.82 33.24 3.05
N PRO A 406 -51.57 32.88 2.68
CA PRO A 406 -51.20 31.57 2.11
C PRO A 406 -51.29 30.45 3.16
N GLN A 407 -51.56 29.22 2.72
CA GLN A 407 -51.72 28.04 3.58
C GLN A 407 -50.41 27.21 3.57
N PRO A 408 -49.66 27.15 4.70
CA PRO A 408 -48.55 26.23 4.87
C PRO A 408 -48.99 24.77 4.85
N PHE A 409 -48.12 23.87 4.38
CA PHE A 409 -48.44 22.45 4.24
C PHE A 409 -47.18 21.59 4.34
N ALA A 410 -47.34 20.34 4.74
CA ALA A 410 -46.30 19.33 4.71
C ALA A 410 -46.64 18.22 3.72
N VAL A 411 -45.62 17.67 3.06
CA VAL A 411 -45.74 16.47 2.23
C VAL A 411 -44.68 15.46 2.64
N VAL A 412 -45.10 14.21 2.87
CA VAL A 412 -44.20 13.07 3.05
C VAL A 412 -44.41 12.10 1.90
N ILE A 413 -43.30 11.67 1.29
CA ILE A 413 -43.23 10.76 0.16
C ILE A 413 -42.40 9.56 0.61
N SER A 414 -42.90 8.35 0.42
CA SER A 414 -42.05 7.15 0.54
C SER A 414 -42.28 6.18 -0.60
N GLY A 415 -41.20 5.64 -1.14
CA GLY A 415 -41.22 4.70 -2.27
C GLY A 415 -39.81 4.30 -2.69
N ALA A 416 -39.70 3.58 -3.80
CA ALA A 416 -38.44 3.16 -4.43
C ALA A 416 -37.74 4.32 -5.18
N LEU A 417 -37.49 5.42 -4.46
CA LEU A 417 -36.98 6.69 -4.97
C LEU A 417 -35.51 6.61 -5.43
N ASP A 418 -35.15 7.38 -6.46
CA ASP A 418 -33.75 7.66 -6.81
C ASP A 418 -33.17 8.84 -6.01
N PHE A 419 -31.86 8.77 -5.73
CA PHE A 419 -31.10 9.78 -5.01
C PHE A 419 -29.66 9.96 -5.48
N LEU A 420 -29.13 9.07 -6.33
CA LEU A 420 -27.72 9.13 -6.73
C LEU A 420 -27.51 10.25 -7.77
N PRO A 421 -26.32 10.86 -7.83
CA PRO A 421 -25.91 11.65 -8.99
C PRO A 421 -25.53 10.74 -10.17
N PRO A 422 -25.52 11.26 -11.41
CA PRO A 422 -24.94 10.53 -12.53
C PRO A 422 -23.46 10.24 -12.26
N SER A 423 -22.96 9.16 -12.86
CA SER A 423 -21.58 8.67 -12.69
C SER A 423 -20.72 8.95 -13.93
N ALA A 424 -19.42 9.19 -13.74
CA ALA A 424 -18.44 9.26 -14.82
C ALA A 424 -17.57 7.99 -14.88
N SER A 425 -17.23 7.55 -16.10
CA SER A 425 -16.29 6.45 -16.33
C SER A 425 -15.64 6.52 -17.72
N ASN A 426 -14.60 5.72 -17.94
CA ASN A 426 -13.94 5.55 -19.25
C ASN A 426 -13.51 6.88 -19.90
N GLU A 427 -12.88 7.76 -19.13
CA GLU A 427 -12.31 8.98 -19.68
C GLU A 427 -11.18 8.69 -20.69
N PHE A 428 -11.11 9.50 -21.73
CA PHE A 428 -10.14 9.39 -22.80
C PHE A 428 -9.66 10.80 -23.21
N PRO A 429 -8.34 11.04 -23.35
CA PRO A 429 -7.25 10.19 -22.84
C PRO A 429 -7.40 9.93 -21.33
N THR A 430 -6.85 8.81 -20.85
CA THR A 430 -6.94 8.44 -19.43
C THR A 430 -6.24 9.48 -18.54
N ASN A 431 -6.67 9.62 -17.29
CA ASN A 431 -6.16 10.69 -16.43
C ASN A 431 -4.63 10.60 -16.22
N ASN A 432 -3.93 11.72 -16.40
CA ASN A 432 -2.47 11.89 -16.41
C ASN A 432 -1.71 11.07 -17.49
N SER A 433 -2.38 10.66 -18.57
CA SER A 433 -1.72 10.06 -19.74
C SER A 433 -1.01 11.09 -20.63
N TYR A 434 -0.20 10.60 -21.56
CA TYR A 434 0.55 11.37 -22.55
C TYR A 434 0.09 10.99 -23.97
N THR A 435 0.15 11.91 -24.92
CA THR A 435 -0.10 11.64 -26.34
C THR A 435 0.71 12.54 -27.26
N ASN A 436 1.25 11.97 -28.34
CA ASN A 436 1.89 12.71 -29.42
C ASN A 436 0.95 13.08 -30.57
N ASN A 437 -0.35 13.01 -30.34
CA ASN A 437 -1.36 13.55 -31.25
C ASN A 437 -2.05 14.76 -30.61
N ASN A 438 -1.69 15.96 -31.08
CA ASN A 438 -2.29 17.23 -30.64
C ASN A 438 -3.74 17.46 -31.11
N THR A 439 -4.34 16.51 -31.85
CA THR A 439 -5.77 16.48 -32.20
C THR A 439 -6.55 15.38 -31.45
N THR A 440 -5.99 14.83 -30.36
CA THR A 440 -6.63 13.75 -29.61
C THR A 440 -7.93 14.18 -28.94
N ASN A 441 -9.04 13.58 -29.37
CA ASN A 441 -10.38 13.82 -28.83
C ASN A 441 -10.44 13.61 -27.31
N ALA A 442 -11.10 14.53 -26.59
CA ALA A 442 -11.43 14.36 -25.19
C ALA A 442 -12.84 13.74 -25.05
N ALA A 443 -13.00 12.66 -24.27
CA ALA A 443 -14.29 11.97 -24.11
C ALA A 443 -14.45 11.29 -22.74
N VAL A 444 -15.69 11.07 -22.31
CA VAL A 444 -16.06 10.39 -21.06
C VAL A 444 -17.46 9.77 -21.16
N ASN A 445 -17.69 8.63 -20.51
CA ASN A 445 -19.05 8.10 -20.35
C ASN A 445 -19.71 8.75 -19.13
N ILE A 446 -20.88 9.37 -19.30
CA ILE A 446 -21.74 9.79 -18.20
C ILE A 446 -22.95 8.86 -18.18
N THR A 447 -23.17 8.19 -17.05
CA THR A 447 -24.18 7.14 -16.90
C THR A 447 -24.99 7.28 -15.61
N ASP A 448 -26.31 7.14 -15.73
CA ASP A 448 -27.27 7.08 -14.64
C ASP A 448 -28.29 5.99 -14.97
N SER A 449 -28.40 5.00 -14.09
CA SER A 449 -29.20 3.79 -14.33
C SER A 449 -30.65 3.87 -13.88
N VAL A 450 -31.10 5.02 -13.36
CA VAL A 450 -32.40 5.10 -12.66
C VAL A 450 -33.21 6.32 -13.11
N SER A 451 -32.68 7.54 -12.99
CA SER A 451 -33.33 8.76 -13.46
C SER A 451 -32.82 9.22 -14.83
N GLY A 452 -31.61 8.79 -15.22
CA GLY A 452 -31.03 9.05 -16.55
C GLY A 452 -30.42 10.46 -16.70
N VAL A 453 -29.49 10.59 -17.65
CA VAL A 453 -28.64 11.80 -17.79
C VAL A 453 -29.36 12.94 -18.53
N ASN A 454 -29.39 14.13 -17.94
CA ASN A 454 -29.96 15.33 -18.54
C ASN A 454 -28.94 16.06 -19.42
N LEU A 455 -28.93 15.74 -20.72
CA LEU A 455 -28.06 16.38 -21.72
C LEU A 455 -28.24 17.90 -21.82
N SER A 456 -29.41 18.46 -21.50
CA SER A 456 -29.64 19.92 -21.59
C SER A 456 -28.91 20.73 -20.50
N SER A 457 -28.40 20.05 -19.48
CA SER A 457 -27.61 20.59 -18.37
C SER A 457 -26.15 20.12 -18.36
N THR A 458 -25.73 19.42 -19.41
CA THR A 458 -24.39 18.82 -19.49
C THR A 458 -23.44 19.75 -20.24
N ASP A 459 -22.39 20.21 -19.56
CA ASP A 459 -21.37 21.11 -20.09
C ASP A 459 -19.99 20.46 -20.02
N MET A 460 -19.24 20.49 -21.12
CA MET A 460 -17.82 20.14 -21.15
C MET A 460 -16.96 21.40 -21.30
N MET A 461 -15.87 21.48 -20.54
CA MET A 461 -14.84 22.51 -20.67
C MET A 461 -13.47 21.88 -20.89
N ILE A 462 -12.64 22.54 -21.69
CA ILE A 462 -11.23 22.21 -21.88
C ILE A 462 -10.40 23.45 -21.58
N ASN A 463 -9.39 23.32 -20.72
CA ASN A 463 -8.57 24.42 -20.20
C ASN A 463 -9.41 25.60 -19.66
N GLY A 464 -10.52 25.29 -18.97
CA GLY A 464 -11.44 26.28 -18.39
C GLY A 464 -12.34 27.01 -19.40
N SER A 465 -12.29 26.65 -20.68
CA SER A 465 -13.16 27.19 -21.73
C SER A 465 -14.22 26.17 -22.12
N TYR A 466 -15.49 26.57 -22.21
CA TYR A 466 -16.57 25.72 -22.71
C TYR A 466 -16.29 25.25 -24.15
N VAL A 467 -16.56 23.98 -24.44
CA VAL A 467 -16.39 23.39 -25.78
C VAL A 467 -17.65 22.70 -26.25
N SER A 468 -17.88 22.71 -27.56
CA SER A 468 -18.89 21.86 -28.19
C SER A 468 -18.48 20.38 -28.10
N PHE A 469 -19.46 19.50 -27.88
CA PHE A 469 -19.27 18.06 -27.85
C PHE A 469 -20.34 17.35 -28.70
N SER A 470 -20.02 16.18 -29.23
CA SER A 470 -21.01 15.19 -29.63
C SER A 470 -21.38 14.33 -28.42
N ASN A 471 -22.60 13.78 -28.45
CA ASN A 471 -23.01 12.72 -27.53
C ASN A 471 -23.41 11.49 -28.35
N THR A 472 -23.03 10.31 -27.87
CA THR A 472 -23.43 9.02 -28.44
C THR A 472 -24.17 8.23 -27.35
N PRO A 473 -25.42 7.79 -27.57
CA PRO A 473 -26.14 6.96 -26.61
C PRO A 473 -25.36 5.68 -26.28
N ILE A 474 -25.30 5.36 -24.99
CA ILE A 474 -24.75 4.10 -24.46
C ILE A 474 -25.77 3.52 -23.47
N PHE A 475 -25.54 2.30 -22.98
CA PHE A 475 -26.38 1.73 -21.94
C PHE A 475 -26.40 2.66 -20.71
N ASN A 476 -27.61 3.05 -20.29
CA ASN A 476 -27.86 3.95 -19.16
C ASN A 476 -27.16 5.33 -19.24
N GLY A 477 -26.94 5.89 -20.44
CA GLY A 477 -26.44 7.26 -20.54
C GLY A 477 -25.83 7.63 -21.89
N TYR A 478 -24.79 8.46 -21.88
CA TYR A 478 -24.14 8.99 -23.08
C TYR A 478 -22.62 8.97 -22.95
N ARG A 479 -21.92 8.60 -24.03
CA ARG A 479 -20.51 8.98 -24.20
C ARG A 479 -20.48 10.41 -24.76
N ILE A 480 -19.95 11.32 -23.96
CA ILE A 480 -19.74 12.73 -24.30
C ILE A 480 -18.33 12.87 -24.89
N GLN A 481 -18.19 13.53 -26.03
CA GLN A 481 -16.91 13.63 -26.75
C GLN A 481 -16.73 14.99 -27.44
N ASN A 482 -15.68 15.72 -27.09
CA ASN A 482 -15.15 16.78 -27.93
C ASN A 482 -14.29 16.15 -29.05
N VAL A 483 -14.62 16.48 -30.31
CA VAL A 483 -13.71 16.27 -31.44
C VAL A 483 -12.94 17.55 -31.67
N THR A 484 -11.62 17.49 -31.49
CA THR A 484 -10.79 18.68 -31.34
C THR A 484 -10.41 19.27 -32.69
N THR A 485 -11.11 20.34 -33.11
CA THR A 485 -10.90 21.00 -34.41
C THR A 485 -9.77 22.03 -34.44
N VAL A 486 -9.28 22.45 -33.26
CA VAL A 486 -8.12 23.35 -33.10
C VAL A 486 -7.06 22.56 -32.33
N PRO A 487 -5.92 22.20 -32.94
CA PRO A 487 -4.89 21.40 -32.26
C PRO A 487 -4.44 22.04 -30.96
N TYR A 488 -4.26 21.23 -29.92
CA TYR A 488 -3.68 21.68 -28.67
C TYR A 488 -2.23 22.15 -28.88
N SER A 489 -1.81 23.14 -28.10
CA SER A 489 -0.38 23.36 -27.85
C SER A 489 0.16 22.23 -26.98
N ASP A 490 1.44 21.89 -27.14
CA ASP A 490 2.11 20.94 -26.25
C ASP A 490 2.06 21.44 -24.79
N GLY A 491 1.88 20.51 -23.85
CA GLY A 491 1.66 20.77 -22.43
C GLY A 491 0.41 20.08 -21.87
N ARG A 492 -0.01 20.46 -20.66
CA ARG A 492 -1.16 19.85 -19.97
C ARG A 492 -2.49 20.41 -20.49
N VAL A 493 -3.33 19.50 -20.98
CA VAL A 493 -4.75 19.75 -21.30
C VAL A 493 -5.60 19.27 -20.12
N ASN A 494 -6.38 20.17 -19.54
CA ASN A 494 -7.31 19.88 -18.44
C ASN A 494 -8.73 19.81 -19.00
N VAL A 495 -9.49 18.77 -18.64
CA VAL A 495 -10.86 18.56 -19.10
C VAL A 495 -11.77 18.42 -17.88
N SER A 496 -12.89 19.13 -17.89
CA SER A 496 -13.93 19.02 -16.86
C SER A 496 -15.30 18.87 -17.49
N ILE A 497 -16.16 18.11 -16.83
CA ILE A 497 -17.56 17.95 -17.22
C ILE A 497 -18.46 18.18 -16.01
N ASN A 498 -19.46 19.04 -16.21
CA ASN A 498 -20.61 19.19 -15.32
C ASN A 498 -21.78 18.46 -15.99
N ALA A 499 -22.50 17.64 -15.24
CA ALA A 499 -23.71 16.98 -15.72
C ALA A 499 -24.74 16.89 -14.60
N THR A 500 -26.02 16.83 -14.94
CA THR A 500 -27.06 16.40 -13.99
C THR A 500 -27.81 15.18 -14.53
N ASN A 501 -28.43 14.42 -13.63
CA ASN A 501 -29.52 13.52 -14.03
C ASN A 501 -30.85 14.28 -14.10
N ASN A 502 -31.89 13.62 -14.58
CA ASN A 502 -33.20 14.25 -14.75
C ASN A 502 -33.83 14.71 -13.41
N ASP A 503 -33.47 14.07 -12.29
CA ASP A 503 -33.87 14.48 -10.93
C ASP A 503 -32.92 15.53 -10.31
N SER A 504 -32.19 16.26 -11.18
CA SER A 504 -31.34 17.43 -10.90
C SER A 504 -30.21 17.21 -9.90
N LYS A 505 -29.71 15.97 -9.76
CA LYS A 505 -28.50 15.67 -8.98
C LYS A 505 -27.26 15.93 -9.85
N SER A 506 -26.33 16.74 -9.35
CA SER A 506 -25.16 17.18 -10.11
C SER A 506 -23.94 16.29 -9.90
N LEU A 507 -23.23 16.01 -10.99
CA LEU A 507 -21.87 15.51 -11.02
C LEU A 507 -20.94 16.62 -11.52
N ILE A 508 -19.80 16.77 -10.85
CA ILE A 508 -18.63 17.49 -11.37
C ILE A 508 -17.51 16.46 -11.45
N TYR A 509 -16.98 16.22 -12.65
CA TYR A 509 -15.86 15.30 -12.89
C TYR A 509 -14.76 16.02 -13.68
N SER A 510 -13.50 15.68 -13.45
CA SER A 510 -12.36 16.34 -14.10
C SER A 510 -11.16 15.41 -14.20
N TRP A 511 -10.46 15.50 -15.32
CA TRP A 511 -9.22 14.77 -15.60
C TRP A 511 -8.28 15.64 -16.43
N SER A 512 -7.06 15.18 -16.66
CA SER A 512 -6.11 15.88 -17.55
C SER A 512 -5.21 14.90 -18.29
N PHE A 513 -4.59 15.35 -19.36
CA PHE A 513 -3.58 14.62 -20.11
C PHE A 513 -2.51 15.59 -20.62
N ILE A 514 -1.38 15.08 -21.10
CA ILE A 514 -0.29 15.87 -21.68
C ILE A 514 -0.24 15.60 -23.18
N VAL A 515 -0.24 16.67 -23.97
CA VAL A 515 0.11 16.64 -25.38
C VAL A 515 1.60 16.93 -25.49
N ASP A 516 2.33 16.07 -26.17
CA ASP A 516 3.77 16.21 -26.40
C ASP A 516 4.14 15.61 -27.76
N THR A 517 4.42 16.48 -28.72
CA THR A 517 4.78 16.14 -30.10
C THR A 517 6.30 16.22 -30.38
N ILE A 518 7.14 16.45 -29.36
CA ILE A 518 8.54 16.89 -29.55
C ILE A 518 9.54 15.89 -28.96
N ALA A 519 10.32 15.24 -29.83
CA ALA A 519 11.32 14.26 -29.41
C ALA A 519 12.39 14.83 -28.45
N PRO A 520 12.89 14.02 -27.49
CA PRO A 520 13.90 14.41 -26.51
C PRO A 520 15.16 15.03 -27.14
N GLN A 521 15.66 16.10 -26.52
CA GLN A 521 16.94 16.70 -26.88
C GLN A 521 18.05 16.03 -26.05
N VAL A 522 19.00 15.40 -26.72
CA VAL A 522 20.06 14.57 -26.11
C VAL A 522 21.38 15.36 -26.07
N THR A 523 22.20 15.11 -25.06
CA THR A 523 23.51 15.77 -24.85
C THR A 523 24.53 14.73 -24.40
N ILE A 524 25.61 14.61 -25.16
CA ILE A 524 26.70 13.66 -24.90
C ILE A 524 27.65 14.23 -23.86
N ASN A 525 27.92 13.47 -22.79
CA ASN A 525 28.95 13.82 -21.82
C ASN A 525 30.29 13.12 -22.19
N PRO A 526 31.45 13.68 -21.82
CA PRO A 526 32.75 13.08 -22.13
C PRO A 526 32.93 11.69 -21.50
N VAL A 527 33.53 10.77 -22.26
CA VAL A 527 33.94 9.43 -21.79
C VAL A 527 35.27 9.54 -21.05
N SER A 528 35.42 8.81 -19.95
CA SER A 528 36.66 8.73 -19.15
C SER A 528 37.24 7.32 -19.12
N TYR A 529 38.55 7.20 -19.37
CA TYR A 529 39.31 5.94 -19.38
C TYR A 529 40.17 5.79 -18.12
N GLN A 530 40.53 4.55 -17.75
CA GLN A 530 41.34 4.28 -16.54
C GLN A 530 42.85 4.46 -16.74
N ARG A 531 43.37 4.26 -17.96
CA ARG A 531 44.75 4.55 -18.38
C ARG A 531 44.73 5.00 -19.85
N ALA A 532 45.46 6.08 -20.16
CA ALA A 532 45.52 6.69 -21.49
C ALA A 532 44.14 7.01 -22.12
N ASN A 533 44.08 7.16 -23.45
CA ASN A 533 42.92 7.68 -24.19
C ASN A 533 42.03 6.59 -24.81
N ALA A 534 42.19 5.32 -24.42
CA ALA A 534 41.50 4.18 -25.02
C ALA A 534 41.24 3.06 -24.01
N ALA A 535 40.42 2.08 -24.39
CA ALA A 535 40.03 0.93 -23.57
C ALA A 535 40.43 -0.40 -24.25
N LYS A 536 40.98 -1.32 -23.47
CA LYS A 536 41.29 -2.70 -23.89
C LYS A 536 40.26 -3.71 -23.42
N THR A 537 40.30 -4.94 -23.93
CA THR A 537 39.51 -6.08 -23.42
C THR A 537 39.66 -6.21 -21.89
N GLY A 538 38.52 -6.33 -21.19
CA GLY A 538 38.42 -6.33 -19.73
C GLY A 538 38.28 -4.94 -19.09
N SER A 539 38.40 -3.85 -19.85
CA SER A 539 38.14 -2.48 -19.35
C SER A 539 36.65 -2.24 -19.16
N ILE A 540 36.29 -1.44 -18.16
CA ILE A 540 34.92 -0.96 -17.93
C ILE A 540 34.84 0.50 -18.39
N ILE A 541 33.90 0.80 -19.27
CA ILE A 541 33.58 2.14 -19.77
C ILE A 541 32.28 2.60 -19.09
N GLU A 542 32.29 3.79 -18.51
CA GLU A 542 31.07 4.45 -18.02
C GLU A 542 30.41 5.23 -19.17
N LEU A 543 29.25 4.78 -19.61
CA LEU A 543 28.39 5.50 -20.55
C LEU A 543 27.62 6.56 -19.75
N ASN A 544 27.70 7.81 -20.17
CA ASN A 544 27.05 8.94 -19.50
C ASN A 544 26.50 9.92 -20.53
N VAL A 545 25.19 10.12 -20.53
CA VAL A 545 24.48 11.07 -21.41
C VAL A 545 23.38 11.75 -20.62
N SER A 546 23.02 12.98 -21.00
CA SER A 546 21.86 13.68 -20.43
C SER A 546 20.87 13.98 -21.53
N ALA A 547 19.60 14.17 -21.17
CA ALA A 547 18.57 14.61 -22.10
C ALA A 547 17.55 15.49 -21.39
N ASN A 548 16.82 16.30 -22.16
CA ASN A 548 15.62 16.98 -21.69
C ASN A 548 14.43 16.73 -22.61
N ASP A 549 13.25 16.87 -22.03
CA ASP A 549 11.97 17.01 -22.70
C ASP A 549 11.65 18.52 -22.73
N PRO A 550 11.42 19.13 -23.90
CA PRO A 550 11.18 20.57 -24.00
C PRO A 550 9.75 20.99 -23.63
N VAL A 551 8.81 20.03 -23.56
CA VAL A 551 7.39 20.24 -23.23
C VAL A 551 7.17 20.16 -21.72
N VAL A 552 7.72 19.13 -21.07
CA VAL A 552 7.40 18.75 -19.69
C VAL A 552 8.39 19.36 -18.69
N ASN A 553 8.24 20.67 -18.45
CA ASN A 553 9.17 21.41 -17.59
C ASN A 553 9.05 21.07 -16.08
N SER A 554 10.11 20.48 -15.53
CA SER A 554 10.59 20.57 -14.14
C SER A 554 9.99 19.71 -13.00
N THR A 555 8.86 19.00 -13.15
CA THR A 555 8.31 18.16 -12.05
C THR A 555 8.11 16.68 -12.37
N SER A 556 8.11 16.29 -13.64
CA SER A 556 8.14 14.90 -14.11
C SER A 556 9.09 14.84 -15.31
N SER A 557 9.88 13.78 -15.46
CA SER A 557 11.04 13.81 -16.37
C SER A 557 10.72 14.00 -17.85
N GLY A 558 9.48 13.75 -18.28
CA GLY A 558 9.06 13.77 -19.68
C GLY A 558 9.57 12.56 -20.47
N LEU A 559 10.88 12.34 -20.40
CA LEU A 559 11.62 11.12 -20.73
C LEU A 559 11.05 9.86 -20.06
N LYS A 560 11.12 8.75 -20.78
CA LYS A 560 10.62 7.41 -20.45
C LYS A 560 11.74 6.36 -20.40
N ASN A 561 12.43 6.13 -21.51
CA ASN A 561 13.54 5.17 -21.62
C ASN A 561 14.72 5.76 -22.39
N ALA A 562 15.93 5.30 -22.05
CA ALA A 562 17.14 5.52 -22.83
C ALA A 562 17.96 4.21 -22.97
N SER A 563 18.60 4.01 -24.11
CA SER A 563 19.42 2.82 -24.38
C SER A 563 20.58 3.13 -25.33
N VAL A 564 21.62 2.28 -25.32
CA VAL A 564 22.80 2.39 -26.18
C VAL A 564 23.08 1.05 -26.85
N ASN A 565 23.33 1.05 -28.15
CA ASN A 565 23.79 -0.12 -28.88
C ASN A 565 25.32 -0.27 -28.70
N VAL A 566 25.73 -1.33 -28.02
CA VAL A 566 27.13 -1.65 -27.67
C VAL A 566 27.69 -2.87 -28.41
N SER A 567 26.94 -3.44 -29.37
CA SER A 567 27.30 -4.65 -30.13
C SER A 567 28.67 -4.62 -30.84
N LEU A 568 29.23 -3.42 -31.07
CA LEU A 568 30.58 -3.23 -31.56
C LEU A 568 31.64 -3.73 -30.56
N ILE A 569 31.46 -3.48 -29.26
CA ILE A 569 32.46 -3.68 -28.19
C ILE A 569 32.07 -4.73 -27.13
N ASN A 570 30.80 -5.13 -27.06
CA ASN A 570 30.28 -6.05 -26.06
C ASN A 570 29.19 -6.97 -26.64
N ASN A 571 29.19 -8.24 -26.25
CA ASN A 571 28.32 -9.27 -26.82
C ASN A 571 26.83 -9.20 -26.38
N THR A 572 26.47 -8.37 -25.39
CA THR A 572 25.07 -8.18 -24.92
C THR A 572 24.21 -7.36 -25.87
N GLY A 573 24.80 -6.64 -26.82
CA GLY A 573 24.08 -5.94 -27.89
C GLY A 573 23.53 -4.56 -27.48
N ILE A 574 22.52 -4.50 -26.62
CA ILE A 574 21.87 -3.24 -26.19
C ILE A 574 21.89 -3.14 -24.67
N ILE A 575 22.38 -2.01 -24.16
CA ILE A 575 22.32 -1.65 -22.74
C ILE A 575 21.24 -0.60 -22.54
N VAL A 576 20.33 -0.85 -21.58
CA VAL A 576 19.36 0.15 -21.10
C VAL A 576 20.07 1.01 -20.06
N LEU A 577 20.01 2.34 -20.22
CA LEU A 577 20.60 3.27 -19.27
C LEU A 577 19.63 3.53 -18.11
N THR A 578 20.16 3.71 -16.91
CA THR A 578 19.38 4.12 -15.74
C THR A 578 19.50 5.63 -15.53
N ASN A 579 18.38 6.33 -15.32
CA ASN A 579 18.39 7.76 -15.03
C ASN A 579 18.92 8.02 -13.61
N ASN A 580 19.97 8.82 -13.49
CA ASN A 580 20.54 9.30 -12.23
C ASN A 580 20.51 10.83 -12.20
N SER A 581 19.41 11.39 -11.69
CA SER A 581 19.22 12.83 -11.48
C SER A 581 19.43 13.70 -12.74
N GLY A 582 19.00 13.20 -13.92
CA GLY A 582 19.16 13.86 -15.22
C GLY A 582 20.30 13.29 -16.09
N PHE A 583 21.21 12.53 -15.49
CA PHE A 583 22.28 11.82 -16.19
C PHE A 583 21.91 10.34 -16.35
N TRP A 584 21.64 9.92 -17.57
CA TRP A 584 21.38 8.52 -17.91
C TRP A 584 22.71 7.79 -18.05
N LYS A 585 22.90 6.79 -17.19
CA LYS A 585 24.17 6.08 -17.01
C LYS A 585 24.05 4.57 -17.18
N GLY A 586 25.14 3.95 -17.57
CA GLY A 586 25.31 2.50 -17.61
C GLY A 586 26.76 2.15 -17.87
N ASN A 587 27.22 1.01 -17.35
CA ASN A 587 28.59 0.56 -17.58
C ASN A 587 28.61 -0.54 -18.65
N VAL A 588 29.64 -0.53 -19.51
CA VAL A 588 29.91 -1.61 -20.45
C VAL A 588 31.33 -2.13 -20.27
N THR A 589 31.48 -3.44 -20.12
CA THR A 589 32.79 -4.10 -20.13
C THR A 589 33.15 -4.42 -21.58
N VAL A 590 34.39 -4.16 -22.00
CA VAL A 590 34.88 -4.65 -23.30
C VAL A 590 35.12 -6.16 -23.19
N ASP A 591 34.12 -6.97 -23.52
CA ASP A 591 34.16 -8.45 -23.41
C ASP A 591 34.34 -9.17 -24.76
N LYS A 592 34.42 -8.40 -25.83
CA LYS A 592 34.66 -8.84 -27.20
C LYS A 592 36.05 -8.37 -27.64
N LEU A 593 36.75 -9.18 -28.43
CA LEU A 593 37.86 -8.71 -29.26
C LEU A 593 37.26 -7.79 -30.34
N ALA A 594 37.15 -6.50 -29.99
CA ALA A 594 36.65 -5.45 -30.87
C ALA A 594 37.81 -4.81 -31.62
N ASP A 595 37.56 -4.35 -32.85
CA ASP A 595 38.58 -3.76 -33.70
C ASP A 595 39.14 -2.47 -33.08
N ASP A 596 40.47 -2.33 -33.10
CA ASP A 596 41.16 -1.17 -32.52
C ASP A 596 40.84 0.13 -33.29
N GLY A 597 40.77 1.25 -32.57
CA GLY A 597 40.33 2.55 -33.07
C GLY A 597 38.97 3.00 -32.53
N ASN A 598 38.34 3.98 -33.19
CA ASN A 598 37.11 4.60 -32.70
C ASN A 598 35.84 3.82 -33.09
N GLN A 599 35.05 3.47 -32.09
CA GLN A 599 33.76 2.80 -32.18
C GLN A 599 32.64 3.76 -31.78
N SER A 600 31.62 3.94 -32.63
CA SER A 600 30.50 4.85 -32.39
C SER A 600 29.25 4.10 -31.91
N LEU A 601 28.87 4.32 -30.65
CA LEU A 601 27.80 3.63 -29.95
C LEU A 601 26.52 4.47 -30.00
N TYR A 602 25.59 4.14 -30.90
CA TYR A 602 24.34 4.89 -31.10
C TYR A 602 23.41 4.78 -29.89
N ILE A 603 22.78 5.90 -29.56
CA ILE A 603 21.84 6.06 -28.44
C ILE A 603 20.41 6.10 -28.99
N SER A 604 19.45 5.62 -28.22
CA SER A 604 18.02 5.86 -28.45
C SER A 604 17.37 6.36 -27.16
N PHE A 605 16.73 7.52 -27.23
CA PHE A 605 15.95 8.17 -26.16
C PHE A 605 14.49 8.25 -26.55
N SER A 606 13.59 8.08 -25.58
CA SER A 606 12.15 8.20 -25.77
C SER A 606 11.48 8.97 -24.63
N ASP A 607 10.45 9.75 -24.94
CA ASP A 607 9.54 10.39 -23.99
C ASP A 607 8.32 9.50 -23.64
N ASN A 608 7.46 10.00 -22.76
CA ASN A 608 6.26 9.31 -22.31
C ASN A 608 5.14 9.28 -23.36
N ALA A 609 5.07 10.26 -24.26
CA ALA A 609 4.15 10.30 -25.40
C ALA A 609 4.53 9.29 -26.51
N GLY A 610 5.80 8.89 -26.55
CA GLY A 610 6.36 7.90 -27.47
C GLY A 610 7.20 8.46 -28.61
N ASN A 611 7.59 9.75 -28.59
CA ASN A 611 8.52 10.27 -29.59
C ASN A 611 9.94 9.81 -29.27
N ILE A 612 10.79 9.70 -30.29
CA ILE A 612 12.11 9.06 -30.20
C ILE A 612 13.18 9.93 -30.85
N ASN A 613 14.30 10.12 -30.15
CA ASN A 613 15.55 10.61 -30.73
C ASN A 613 16.57 9.47 -30.76
N SER A 614 17.10 9.16 -31.95
CA SER A 614 18.16 8.16 -32.15
C SER A 614 19.23 8.62 -33.14
N SER A 615 19.53 9.92 -33.15
CA SER A 615 20.56 10.51 -34.02
C SER A 615 21.95 10.57 -33.38
N GLU A 616 22.01 10.61 -32.05
CA GLU A 616 23.23 10.81 -31.29
C GLU A 616 23.99 9.52 -30.96
N TYR A 617 25.31 9.63 -30.75
CA TYR A 617 26.19 8.50 -30.47
C TYR A 617 27.35 8.87 -29.53
N ILE A 618 27.84 7.88 -28.78
CA ILE A 618 29.03 7.98 -27.91
C ILE A 618 30.22 7.41 -28.68
N ASN A 619 31.32 8.16 -28.80
CA ASN A 619 32.57 7.62 -29.36
C ASN A 619 33.42 6.99 -28.25
N VAL A 620 33.90 5.77 -28.50
CA VAL A 620 34.80 5.02 -27.62
C VAL A 620 36.01 4.56 -28.44
N THR A 621 37.21 4.89 -28.00
CA THR A 621 38.45 4.35 -28.58
C THR A 621 38.81 3.00 -27.94
N ILE A 622 39.07 1.99 -28.77
CA ILE A 622 39.51 0.64 -28.37
C ILE A 622 40.97 0.43 -28.78
N ASP A 623 41.72 -0.30 -27.96
CA ASP A 623 43.04 -0.85 -28.31
C ASP A 623 43.33 -2.13 -27.50
N ASN A 624 43.59 -3.24 -28.19
CA ASN A 624 43.93 -4.53 -27.63
C ASN A 624 45.33 -5.03 -28.00
N THR A 625 46.08 -4.27 -28.80
CA THR A 625 47.26 -4.80 -29.48
C THR A 625 48.53 -4.56 -28.63
N PRO A 626 49.16 -5.61 -28.07
CA PRO A 626 50.36 -5.45 -27.25
C PRO A 626 51.56 -4.98 -28.07
N PRO A 627 52.52 -4.24 -27.46
CA PRO A 627 53.70 -3.74 -28.15
C PRO A 627 54.50 -4.90 -28.74
N SER A 628 54.98 -4.72 -29.97
CA SER A 628 55.82 -5.72 -30.61
C SER A 628 57.18 -5.76 -29.92
N VAL A 629 57.76 -6.95 -29.81
CA VAL A 629 59.10 -7.16 -29.29
C VAL A 629 59.86 -8.01 -30.31
N THR A 630 60.95 -7.50 -30.85
CA THR A 630 61.79 -8.16 -31.87
C THR A 630 63.27 -8.05 -31.52
N ASP A 631 64.11 -8.76 -32.28
CA ASP A 631 65.57 -8.64 -32.24
C ASP A 631 66.18 -8.84 -30.84
N VAL A 632 65.55 -9.71 -30.04
CA VAL A 632 65.92 -9.98 -28.66
C VAL A 632 67.26 -10.70 -28.62
N SER A 633 68.33 -9.93 -28.42
CA SER A 633 69.70 -10.38 -28.53
C SER A 633 70.39 -10.38 -27.17
N VAL A 634 71.30 -11.34 -26.99
CA VAL A 634 72.31 -11.30 -25.95
C VAL A 634 73.65 -11.16 -26.65
N SER A 635 74.32 -10.04 -26.42
CA SER A 635 75.62 -9.75 -27.00
C SER A 635 76.66 -9.51 -25.89
N VAL A 636 77.89 -9.93 -26.15
CA VAL A 636 79.06 -9.71 -25.28
C VAL A 636 80.18 -9.21 -26.18
N SER A 637 80.94 -8.22 -25.72
CA SER A 637 81.91 -7.49 -26.57
C SER A 637 83.19 -8.27 -26.92
N VAL A 638 83.21 -9.59 -26.72
CA VAL A 638 84.36 -10.48 -27.00
C VAL A 638 83.91 -11.76 -27.71
N SER A 639 84.81 -12.30 -28.55
CA SER A 639 84.62 -13.53 -29.33
C SER A 639 85.90 -14.36 -29.21
N PRO A 640 85.84 -15.71 -29.10
CA PRO A 640 84.68 -16.57 -29.37
C PRO A 640 84.04 -17.23 -28.14
N ALA A 641 82.70 -17.30 -28.17
CA ALA A 641 81.84 -18.36 -27.60
C ALA A 641 81.94 -18.75 -26.10
N VAL A 642 82.73 -18.06 -25.27
CA VAL A 642 82.81 -18.30 -23.81
C VAL A 642 82.69 -16.98 -23.06
N ILE A 643 81.64 -16.84 -22.25
CA ILE A 643 81.35 -15.66 -21.41
C ILE A 643 81.90 -15.91 -19.99
N ASN A 644 82.50 -14.89 -19.37
CA ASN A 644 83.05 -14.93 -18.01
C ASN A 644 82.21 -14.08 -17.03
N LEU A 645 82.38 -14.30 -15.72
CA LEU A 645 81.63 -13.59 -14.66
C LEU A 645 81.89 -12.07 -14.57
N THR A 646 82.83 -11.54 -15.36
CA THR A 646 83.21 -10.12 -15.39
C THR A 646 82.74 -9.41 -16.65
N ASP A 647 82.18 -10.16 -17.61
CA ASP A 647 81.87 -9.63 -18.93
C ASP A 647 80.49 -8.96 -18.89
N SER A 648 80.43 -7.67 -19.22
CA SER A 648 79.16 -6.93 -19.31
C SER A 648 78.33 -7.47 -20.47
N ILE A 649 77.22 -8.12 -20.15
CA ILE A 649 76.29 -8.69 -21.12
C ILE A 649 75.30 -7.60 -21.53
N ASN A 650 75.28 -7.24 -22.82
CA ASN A 650 74.30 -6.32 -23.35
C ASN A 650 73.09 -7.11 -23.88
N ILE A 651 72.00 -7.06 -23.11
CA ILE A 651 70.70 -7.61 -23.47
C ILE A 651 69.94 -6.52 -24.23
N THR A 652 69.59 -6.76 -25.49
CA THR A 652 68.87 -5.80 -26.33
C THR A 652 67.53 -6.36 -26.78
N ALA A 653 66.55 -5.48 -26.99
CA ALA A 653 65.31 -5.78 -27.68
C ALA A 653 64.83 -4.53 -28.43
N ASN A 654 64.35 -4.69 -29.65
CA ASN A 654 63.58 -3.65 -30.32
C ASN A 654 62.13 -3.76 -29.85
N ILE A 655 61.51 -2.65 -29.44
CA ILE A 655 60.15 -2.62 -28.90
C ILE A 655 59.39 -1.46 -29.54
N THR A 656 58.36 -1.78 -30.32
CA THR A 656 57.53 -0.80 -31.06
C THR A 656 56.06 -0.88 -30.66
N SER A 657 55.34 0.24 -30.78
CA SER A 657 53.88 0.16 -30.94
C SER A 657 53.59 -0.28 -32.39
N PRO A 658 52.80 -1.33 -32.62
CA PRO A 658 52.38 -1.74 -33.96
C PRO A 658 51.24 -0.87 -34.52
N ASP A 659 50.56 -0.10 -33.66
CA ASP A 659 49.40 0.74 -33.94
C ASP A 659 49.70 2.24 -33.71
N SER A 660 48.65 3.07 -33.66
CA SER A 660 48.73 4.52 -33.43
C SER A 660 47.78 5.04 -32.35
N VAL A 661 47.11 4.14 -31.63
CA VAL A 661 46.21 4.42 -30.50
C VAL A 661 46.99 4.42 -29.18
N SER A 662 47.98 3.52 -29.06
CA SER A 662 48.90 3.43 -27.93
C SER A 662 50.33 3.82 -28.30
N GLN A 663 51.17 3.98 -27.28
CA GLN A 663 52.62 4.09 -27.42
C GLN A 663 53.28 3.12 -26.44
N VAL A 664 54.51 2.69 -26.71
CA VAL A 664 55.27 1.86 -25.77
C VAL A 664 55.48 2.62 -24.46
N ASN A 665 55.03 2.07 -23.33
CA ASN A 665 55.21 2.69 -22.02
C ASN A 665 56.64 2.43 -21.52
N HIS A 666 57.54 3.35 -21.86
CA HIS A 666 58.96 3.31 -21.50
C HIS A 666 59.23 3.12 -19.99
N SER A 667 58.27 3.40 -19.11
CA SER A 667 58.41 3.21 -17.65
C SER A 667 58.11 1.79 -17.16
N GLU A 668 57.44 0.96 -17.96
CA GLU A 668 57.03 -0.41 -17.60
C GLU A 668 57.80 -1.50 -18.38
N ILE A 669 58.79 -1.14 -19.22
CA ILE A 669 59.66 -2.08 -19.96
C ILE A 669 60.72 -2.70 -19.04
N ASN A 670 60.75 -4.04 -18.97
CA ASN A 670 61.63 -4.79 -18.08
C ASN A 670 62.23 -6.04 -18.74
N ALA A 671 63.52 -6.28 -18.56
CA ALA A 671 64.14 -7.58 -18.79
C ALA A 671 64.02 -8.41 -17.49
N ARG A 672 63.18 -9.45 -17.48
CA ARG A 672 63.13 -10.43 -16.39
C ARG A 672 64.27 -11.42 -16.58
N ILE A 673 65.23 -11.39 -15.66
CA ILE A 673 66.36 -12.31 -15.63
C ILE A 673 66.07 -13.41 -14.62
N THR A 674 66.10 -14.65 -15.07
CA THR A 674 66.07 -15.85 -14.23
C THR A 674 67.49 -16.41 -14.13
N TYR A 675 68.02 -16.42 -12.91
CA TYR A 675 69.39 -16.84 -12.58
C TYR A 675 69.54 -18.38 -12.64
N PRO A 676 70.78 -18.91 -12.71
CA PRO A 676 71.03 -20.35 -12.66
C PRO A 676 70.48 -21.06 -11.41
N ASN A 677 70.29 -20.32 -10.31
CA ASN A 677 69.66 -20.81 -9.08
C ASN A 677 68.10 -20.81 -9.09
N GLY A 678 67.47 -20.40 -10.19
CA GLY A 678 66.01 -20.38 -10.37
C GLY A 678 65.28 -19.12 -9.87
N THR A 679 65.94 -18.21 -9.15
CA THR A 679 65.34 -16.92 -8.76
C THR A 679 65.15 -16.01 -9.98
N SER A 680 64.15 -15.12 -9.95
CA SER A 680 63.85 -14.21 -11.06
C SER A 680 63.69 -12.76 -10.59
N VAL A 681 64.31 -11.82 -11.30
CA VAL A 681 64.25 -10.38 -11.00
C VAL A 681 63.90 -9.61 -12.29
N ASN A 682 62.94 -8.69 -12.20
CA ASN A 682 62.65 -7.73 -13.27
C ASN A 682 63.66 -6.58 -13.18
N TYR A 683 64.43 -6.34 -14.23
CA TYR A 683 65.28 -5.15 -14.34
C TYR A 683 64.73 -4.19 -15.39
N PRO A 684 64.55 -2.89 -15.07
CA PRO A 684 64.14 -1.91 -16.07
C PRO A 684 65.20 -1.81 -17.17
N MET A 685 64.74 -1.71 -18.42
CA MET A 685 65.59 -1.48 -19.58
C MET A 685 65.67 0.02 -19.88
N PHE A 686 66.81 0.47 -20.41
CA PHE A 686 67.00 1.85 -20.83
C PHE A 686 66.72 1.97 -22.34
N ASN A 687 66.15 3.09 -22.79
CA ASN A 687 66.10 3.40 -24.22
C ASN A 687 67.51 3.77 -24.70
N GLY A 688 67.99 3.14 -25.77
CA GLY A 688 69.27 3.44 -26.42
C GLY A 688 69.12 4.51 -27.49
N SER A 689 68.24 4.25 -28.46
CA SER A 689 67.78 5.23 -29.45
C SER A 689 66.60 4.67 -30.24
N GLY A 690 65.53 5.45 -30.42
CA GLY A 690 64.33 5.00 -31.12
C GLY A 690 63.69 3.81 -30.39
N ASP A 691 63.47 2.72 -31.11
CA ASP A 691 62.79 1.52 -30.60
C ASP A 691 63.73 0.55 -29.86
N LEU A 692 65.05 0.82 -29.85
CA LEU A 692 66.03 -0.06 -29.22
C LEU A 692 66.07 0.16 -27.70
N PHE A 693 65.64 -0.85 -26.95
CA PHE A 693 65.82 -0.92 -25.49
C PHE A 693 66.94 -1.88 -25.14
N TYR A 694 67.71 -1.54 -24.11
CA TYR A 694 68.86 -2.32 -23.69
C TYR A 694 69.02 -2.39 -22.17
N LYS A 695 69.66 -3.46 -21.72
CA LYS A 695 70.11 -3.66 -20.36
C LYS A 695 71.54 -4.20 -20.40
N ASN A 696 72.50 -3.34 -20.05
CA ASN A 696 73.80 -3.83 -19.60
C ASN A 696 73.60 -4.58 -18.27
N PHE A 697 73.88 -5.88 -18.30
CA PHE A 697 73.74 -6.81 -17.20
C PHE A 697 75.13 -7.38 -16.87
N SER A 698 75.67 -6.97 -15.72
CA SER A 698 76.98 -7.38 -15.21
C SER A 698 76.88 -8.17 -13.89
N ASP A 699 75.66 -8.51 -13.47
CA ASP A 699 75.36 -9.37 -12.31
C ASP A 699 75.44 -10.85 -12.73
N THR A 700 76.61 -11.23 -13.23
CA THR A 700 76.91 -12.55 -13.80
C THR A 700 77.73 -13.39 -12.83
N GLU A 701 77.58 -13.19 -11.52
CA GLU A 701 78.39 -13.80 -10.46
C GLU A 701 78.33 -15.34 -10.40
N GLN A 702 77.31 -15.96 -11.02
CA GLN A 702 77.12 -17.42 -11.03
C GLN A 702 77.49 -18.04 -12.39
N TYR A 703 78.31 -19.11 -12.37
CA TYR A 703 78.53 -19.95 -13.55
C TYR A 703 77.28 -20.80 -13.85
N GLY A 704 76.66 -20.62 -15.01
CA GLY A 704 75.47 -21.39 -15.39
C GLY A 704 74.67 -20.79 -16.55
N LEU A 705 73.46 -21.33 -16.76
CA LEU A 705 72.49 -20.86 -17.74
C LEU A 705 71.57 -19.80 -17.14
N TYR A 706 71.50 -18.63 -17.76
CA TYR A 706 70.55 -17.56 -17.43
C TYR A 706 69.47 -17.52 -18.51
N ASN A 707 68.20 -17.39 -18.10
CA ASN A 707 67.09 -17.14 -19.02
C ASN A 707 66.64 -15.67 -18.91
N VAL A 708 66.26 -15.08 -20.03
CA VAL A 708 65.83 -13.69 -20.15
C VAL A 708 64.45 -13.67 -20.80
N THR A 709 63.46 -13.03 -20.17
CA THR A 709 62.16 -12.72 -20.79
C THR A 709 62.02 -11.21 -20.89
N ILE A 710 61.72 -10.69 -22.08
CA ILE A 710 61.41 -9.27 -22.24
C ILE A 710 59.93 -9.05 -21.90
N LEU A 711 59.66 -8.07 -21.05
CA LEU A 711 58.34 -7.61 -20.66
C LEU A 711 58.17 -6.19 -21.21
N ALA A 712 57.28 -6.01 -22.15
CA ALA A 712 56.93 -4.70 -22.70
C ALA A 712 55.45 -4.42 -22.42
N ASN A 713 55.12 -3.19 -22.05
CA ASN A 713 53.75 -2.71 -21.89
C ASN A 713 53.58 -1.43 -22.72
N ASP A 714 52.40 -1.19 -23.23
CA ASP A 714 52.01 0.07 -23.86
C ASP A 714 51.33 1.02 -22.85
N THR A 715 50.83 2.16 -23.32
CA THR A 715 50.13 3.17 -22.51
C THR A 715 48.72 2.78 -22.05
N THR A 716 48.06 1.85 -22.74
CA THR A 716 46.70 1.32 -22.45
C THR A 716 46.75 0.09 -21.52
N GLY A 717 47.91 -0.56 -21.44
CA GLY A 717 48.27 -1.65 -20.55
C GLY A 717 48.22 -3.03 -21.19
N ASN A 718 48.32 -3.19 -22.52
CA ASN A 718 48.51 -4.50 -23.15
C ASN A 718 49.99 -4.92 -23.04
N THR A 719 50.23 -6.12 -22.52
CA THR A 719 51.57 -6.57 -22.15
C THR A 719 52.06 -7.68 -23.08
N ASN A 720 53.24 -7.49 -23.66
CA ASN A 720 53.97 -8.55 -24.36
C ASN A 720 55.02 -9.17 -23.41
N SER A 721 54.97 -10.49 -23.27
CA SER A 721 55.97 -11.29 -22.53
C SER A 721 56.43 -12.53 -23.29
N THR A 722 56.28 -12.56 -24.63
CA THR A 722 56.47 -13.79 -25.41
C THR A 722 57.92 -14.05 -25.78
N GLN A 723 58.75 -13.02 -25.89
CA GLN A 723 60.12 -13.16 -26.38
C GLN A 723 61.08 -13.52 -25.26
N GLN A 724 61.81 -14.62 -25.48
CA GLN A 724 62.79 -15.17 -24.54
C GLN A 724 64.12 -15.45 -25.22
N THR A 725 65.21 -15.27 -24.47
CA THR A 725 66.58 -15.60 -24.89
C THR A 725 67.38 -16.10 -23.69
N ARG A 726 68.59 -16.60 -23.89
CA ARG A 726 69.40 -17.26 -22.85
C ARG A 726 70.90 -17.21 -23.14
N PHE A 727 71.72 -17.27 -22.09
CA PHE A 727 73.18 -17.28 -22.20
C PHE A 727 73.85 -18.14 -21.12
N THR A 728 75.10 -18.55 -21.37
CA THR A 728 75.86 -19.47 -20.49
C THR A 728 77.31 -19.04 -20.33
N THR A 729 77.86 -19.16 -19.12
CA THR A 729 79.25 -18.83 -18.75
C THR A 729 80.11 -20.10 -18.51
N SER A 730 81.38 -20.16 -18.94
CA SER A 730 82.22 -21.39 -18.87
C SER A 730 83.76 -21.18 -18.97
N ARG A 731 84.59 -22.24 -19.12
CA ARG A 731 86.08 -22.21 -19.17
C ARG A 731 86.70 -23.47 -19.83
N ILE A 732 87.95 -23.40 -20.35
CA ILE A 732 88.64 -24.44 -21.18
C ILE A 732 90.03 -24.90 -20.60
N SER A 733 90.64 -25.96 -21.16
CA SER A 733 91.62 -26.96 -20.61
C SER A 733 93.14 -26.76 -20.85
N ASN A 734 93.97 -27.62 -20.22
CA ASN A 734 95.46 -27.69 -20.30
C ASN A 734 96.03 -29.03 -20.86
N LEU A 735 97.34 -29.07 -21.13
CA LEU A 735 98.18 -30.24 -21.49
C LEU A 735 98.98 -30.77 -20.28
N VAL A 736 99.35 -32.06 -20.23
CA VAL A 736 100.04 -32.72 -19.08
C VAL A 736 101.19 -33.63 -19.54
N VAL A 737 102.33 -33.62 -18.85
CA VAL A 737 103.55 -34.37 -19.25
C VAL A 737 104.20 -35.04 -18.03
N ILE A 738 104.09 -36.38 -17.94
CA ILE A 738 104.58 -37.16 -16.79
C ILE A 738 105.97 -37.74 -17.08
N THR A 739 106.94 -37.55 -16.18
CA THR A 739 108.32 -38.08 -16.34
C THR A 739 108.81 -38.84 -15.12
N GLY A 740 109.36 -40.04 -15.36
CA GLY A 740 109.75 -40.99 -14.32
C GLY A 740 108.56 -41.74 -13.71
N SER A 741 108.86 -42.69 -12.82
CA SER A 741 107.88 -43.39 -11.99
C SER A 741 107.46 -42.51 -10.81
N ASN A 742 106.59 -41.54 -11.09
CA ASN A 742 106.19 -40.47 -10.16
C ASN A 742 104.66 -40.28 -10.10
N THR A 743 104.20 -39.49 -9.13
CA THR A 743 102.80 -39.10 -8.94
C THR A 743 102.53 -37.71 -9.51
N GLU A 744 101.39 -37.51 -10.17
CA GLU A 744 100.87 -36.18 -10.50
C GLU A 744 99.46 -35.98 -9.96
N THR A 745 99.17 -34.78 -9.44
CA THR A 745 97.85 -34.39 -8.90
C THR A 745 97.22 -33.33 -9.79
N LEU A 746 96.05 -33.64 -10.35
CA LEU A 746 95.26 -32.75 -11.19
C LEU A 746 93.94 -32.44 -10.47
N THR A 747 93.70 -31.18 -10.15
CA THR A 747 92.39 -30.69 -9.70
C THR A 747 91.68 -30.09 -10.89
N ALA A 748 90.38 -30.33 -11.01
CA ALA A 748 89.57 -29.68 -12.05
C ALA A 748 89.40 -28.16 -11.75
N ALA A 749 88.72 -27.43 -12.65
CA ALA A 749 88.55 -25.97 -12.54
C ALA A 749 87.95 -25.54 -11.17
N PRO A 750 88.15 -24.29 -10.68
CA PRO A 750 87.99 -23.92 -9.26
C PRO A 750 86.57 -23.97 -8.66
N TYR A 751 85.58 -24.49 -9.39
CA TYR A 751 84.20 -24.73 -8.93
C TYR A 751 83.76 -26.20 -9.09
N SER A 752 84.65 -27.05 -9.60
CA SER A 752 84.49 -28.51 -9.59
C SER A 752 85.31 -29.08 -8.45
N ASN A 753 84.62 -29.58 -7.43
CA ASN A 753 85.18 -30.19 -6.22
C ASN A 753 85.83 -31.57 -6.49
N THR A 754 86.42 -31.78 -7.67
CA THR A 754 86.98 -33.04 -8.16
C THR A 754 88.51 -32.97 -8.21
N THR A 755 89.18 -33.92 -7.55
CA THR A 755 90.63 -34.11 -7.59
C THR A 755 90.98 -35.52 -8.08
N LEU A 756 91.97 -35.60 -8.97
CA LEU A 756 92.49 -36.82 -9.56
C LEU A 756 94.00 -36.93 -9.26
N ARG A 757 94.47 -38.07 -8.74
CA ARG A 757 95.90 -38.33 -8.48
C ARG A 757 96.38 -39.57 -9.22
N LEU A 758 97.26 -39.39 -10.18
CA LEU A 758 97.73 -40.40 -11.12
C LEU A 758 99.11 -40.92 -10.70
N TYR A 759 99.32 -42.22 -10.81
CA TYR A 759 100.58 -42.90 -10.52
C TYR A 759 100.94 -43.78 -11.72
N THR A 760 102.10 -43.58 -12.34
CA THR A 760 102.56 -44.37 -13.50
C THR A 760 103.88 -45.08 -13.22
N ASN A 761 104.12 -46.21 -13.89
CA ASN A 761 105.38 -46.94 -13.78
C ASN A 761 106.48 -46.40 -14.73
N ASN A 762 106.11 -45.64 -15.77
CA ASN A 762 107.02 -45.07 -16.76
C ASN A 762 106.64 -43.60 -17.06
N SER A 763 107.57 -42.86 -17.68
CA SER A 763 107.29 -41.56 -18.31
C SER A 763 106.22 -41.69 -19.40
N SER A 764 105.34 -40.71 -19.54
CA SER A 764 104.27 -40.68 -20.55
C SER A 764 103.81 -39.25 -20.83
N ASN A 765 103.58 -38.92 -22.11
CA ASN A 765 103.07 -37.62 -22.55
C ASN A 765 101.66 -37.83 -23.13
N GLY A 766 100.71 -36.96 -22.80
CA GLY A 766 99.32 -37.14 -23.20
C GLY A 766 98.41 -35.97 -22.82
N THR A 767 97.11 -36.17 -22.95
CA THR A 767 96.10 -35.19 -22.55
C THR A 767 95.10 -35.80 -21.58
N ILE A 768 94.62 -34.99 -20.63
CA ILE A 768 93.60 -35.38 -19.65
C ILE A 768 92.58 -34.24 -19.56
N GLN A 769 91.31 -34.56 -19.73
CA GLN A 769 90.18 -33.66 -19.59
C GLN A 769 89.32 -34.12 -18.42
N ILE A 770 89.06 -33.20 -17.49
CA ILE A 770 88.15 -33.43 -16.36
C ILE A 770 87.06 -32.36 -16.44
N SER A 771 85.80 -32.79 -16.44
CA SER A 771 84.64 -31.90 -16.33
C SER A 771 83.60 -32.49 -15.38
N GLN A 772 82.94 -31.61 -14.63
CA GLN A 772 81.90 -31.96 -13.66
C GLN A 772 80.63 -31.20 -14.00
N SER A 773 79.48 -31.87 -13.92
CA SER A 773 78.17 -31.31 -14.25
C SER A 773 77.08 -31.89 -13.35
N LYS A 774 76.02 -31.12 -13.09
CA LYS A 774 74.80 -31.58 -12.43
C LYS A 774 73.75 -31.80 -13.51
N VAL A 775 73.30 -33.03 -13.72
CA VAL A 775 72.38 -33.38 -14.82
C VAL A 775 71.41 -34.46 -14.36
N ASN A 776 70.11 -34.15 -14.33
CA ASN A 776 69.07 -35.15 -14.10
C ASN A 776 68.92 -36.03 -15.36
N LEU A 777 69.16 -37.33 -15.24
CA LEU A 777 69.03 -38.33 -16.31
C LEU A 777 68.33 -39.60 -15.82
N THR A 778 67.33 -40.05 -16.58
CA THR A 778 66.38 -41.07 -16.16
C THR A 778 66.75 -42.49 -16.60
N SER A 779 67.56 -43.19 -15.80
CA SER A 779 67.64 -44.66 -15.77
C SER A 779 68.19 -45.13 -14.40
N ASN A 780 67.42 -45.87 -13.59
CA ASN A 780 66.98 -47.28 -13.72
C ASN A 780 68.03 -48.33 -13.31
N THR A 781 68.58 -48.21 -12.11
CA THR A 781 68.77 -49.37 -11.21
C THR A 781 68.17 -49.04 -9.84
N SER A 782 67.82 -50.05 -9.02
CA SER A 782 67.16 -49.86 -7.71
C SER A 782 67.99 -49.03 -6.72
N ASP A 783 69.31 -49.11 -6.85
CA ASP A 783 70.30 -48.57 -5.91
C ASP A 783 70.97 -47.30 -6.47
N PHE A 784 70.43 -46.73 -7.55
CA PHE A 784 70.96 -45.54 -8.24
C PHE A 784 69.81 -44.70 -8.79
N SER A 785 69.12 -43.99 -7.90
CA SER A 785 68.14 -42.98 -8.31
C SER A 785 68.88 -41.72 -8.79
N ASN A 786 68.86 -41.48 -10.11
CA ASN A 786 69.13 -40.19 -10.79
C ASN A 786 70.28 -39.31 -10.21
N PRO A 787 71.53 -39.39 -10.71
CA PRO A 787 72.69 -38.80 -10.05
C PRO A 787 72.68 -37.26 -9.98
N GLY A 788 72.91 -36.71 -8.78
CA GLY A 788 73.01 -35.25 -8.56
C GLY A 788 74.31 -34.62 -9.12
N ILE A 789 75.39 -35.41 -9.21
CA ILE A 789 76.69 -35.00 -9.74
C ILE A 789 77.25 -36.08 -10.67
N TYR A 790 77.70 -35.67 -11.86
CA TYR A 790 78.39 -36.46 -12.86
C TYR A 790 79.80 -35.89 -13.12
N VAL A 791 80.78 -36.75 -13.34
CA VAL A 791 82.20 -36.42 -13.54
C VAL A 791 82.77 -37.22 -14.71
N LEU A 792 83.15 -36.52 -15.78
CA LEU A 792 83.85 -37.09 -16.94
C LEU A 792 85.36 -36.97 -16.73
N VAL A 793 86.09 -38.10 -16.82
CA VAL A 793 87.55 -38.13 -16.82
C VAL A 793 88.05 -38.86 -18.06
N ASN A 794 88.38 -38.09 -19.11
CA ASN A 794 88.93 -38.65 -20.34
C ASN A 794 90.45 -38.44 -20.41
N ALA A 795 91.21 -39.47 -20.80
CA ALA A 795 92.67 -39.44 -20.85
C ALA A 795 93.18 -40.16 -22.10
N SER A 796 94.30 -39.71 -22.65
CA SER A 796 94.88 -40.31 -23.87
C SER A 796 95.45 -41.72 -23.62
N GLN A 797 95.66 -42.46 -24.71
CA GLN A 797 95.99 -43.89 -24.69
C GLN A 797 97.35 -44.17 -24.01
N GLU A 798 98.27 -43.21 -24.11
CA GLU A 798 99.64 -43.24 -23.58
C GLU A 798 99.64 -43.19 -22.04
N ILE A 799 98.75 -42.37 -21.46
CA ILE A 799 98.52 -42.30 -20.01
C ILE A 799 97.82 -43.59 -19.53
N ARG A 800 96.74 -44.00 -20.22
CA ARG A 800 95.95 -45.19 -19.85
C ARG A 800 96.77 -46.49 -19.84
N SER A 801 97.79 -46.60 -20.70
CA SER A 801 98.62 -47.80 -20.83
C SER A 801 99.82 -47.89 -19.87
N ASN A 802 100.16 -46.79 -19.16
CA ASN A 802 101.26 -46.77 -18.19
C ASN A 802 100.78 -46.54 -16.74
N LEU A 803 99.47 -46.46 -16.52
CA LEU A 803 98.84 -46.23 -15.22
C LEU A 803 99.02 -47.44 -14.28
N THR A 804 99.47 -47.17 -13.06
CA THR A 804 99.62 -48.17 -11.98
C THR A 804 98.39 -48.15 -11.09
N TYR A 805 97.99 -46.96 -10.64
CA TYR A 805 96.68 -46.68 -10.03
C TYR A 805 96.37 -45.18 -10.09
N VAL A 806 95.12 -44.84 -9.79
CA VAL A 806 94.60 -43.47 -9.73
C VAL A 806 93.65 -43.33 -8.55
N VAL A 807 93.75 -42.23 -7.80
CA VAL A 807 92.79 -41.86 -6.77
C VAL A 807 91.92 -40.72 -7.28
N LEU A 808 90.61 -40.94 -7.34
CA LEU A 808 89.59 -39.95 -7.68
C LEU A 808 88.81 -39.60 -6.40
N LEU A 809 88.65 -38.30 -6.13
CA LEU A 809 87.89 -37.75 -5.01
C LEU A 809 86.96 -36.65 -5.53
N VAL A 810 85.69 -36.69 -5.12
CA VAL A 810 84.64 -35.75 -5.52
C VAL A 810 83.88 -35.28 -4.27
N ASN A 811 84.07 -34.01 -3.88
CA ASN A 811 83.30 -33.39 -2.80
C ASN A 811 81.95 -32.88 -3.32
N TYR A 812 80.93 -32.90 -2.46
CA TYR A 812 79.55 -32.50 -2.72
C TYR A 812 79.04 -31.56 -1.62
N THR A 813 77.84 -31.00 -1.79
CA THR A 813 77.15 -30.20 -0.78
C THR A 813 75.75 -30.75 -0.51
N ASP A 814 75.18 -30.45 0.65
CA ASP A 814 73.86 -30.88 1.11
C ASP A 814 72.76 -30.59 0.07
N ALA A 815 72.89 -29.49 -0.68
CA ALA A 815 71.98 -29.11 -1.75
C ALA A 815 72.06 -30.06 -2.96
N ASP A 816 73.26 -30.51 -3.33
CA ASP A 816 73.52 -31.45 -4.44
C ASP A 816 72.92 -32.84 -4.19
N VAL A 817 72.67 -33.13 -2.92
CA VAL A 817 72.16 -34.41 -2.43
C VAL A 817 70.88 -34.24 -1.61
N SER A 818 70.19 -33.10 -1.75
CA SER A 818 68.97 -32.75 -1.01
C SER A 818 67.77 -33.64 -1.33
N SER A 819 67.79 -34.28 -2.50
CA SER A 819 66.87 -35.36 -2.87
C SER A 819 67.34 -36.74 -2.40
N PHE A 820 68.39 -36.86 -1.59
CA PHE A 820 69.03 -38.13 -1.22
C PHE A 820 69.30 -38.28 0.28
N VAL A 821 69.27 -39.54 0.75
CA VAL A 821 69.80 -39.90 2.08
C VAL A 821 71.33 -39.93 2.00
N GLU A 822 71.98 -38.92 2.56
CA GLU A 822 73.42 -38.64 2.41
C GLU A 822 74.36 -39.83 2.71
N SER A 823 74.10 -40.60 3.78
CA SER A 823 74.93 -41.77 4.13
C SER A 823 74.89 -42.92 3.10
N SER A 824 73.94 -42.90 2.15
CA SER A 824 73.84 -43.87 1.05
C SER A 824 74.77 -43.57 -0.14
N LEU A 825 75.25 -42.32 -0.26
CA LEU A 825 76.03 -41.84 -1.42
C LEU A 825 77.31 -42.66 -1.62
N ARG A 826 77.59 -43.09 -2.86
CA ARG A 826 78.85 -43.73 -3.28
C ARG A 826 79.21 -43.29 -4.70
N LEU A 827 80.47 -43.49 -5.09
CA LEU A 827 80.90 -43.32 -6.48
C LEU A 827 80.52 -44.55 -7.33
N TYR A 828 80.00 -44.30 -8.52
CA TYR A 828 79.67 -45.29 -9.56
C TYR A 828 80.50 -45.01 -10.82
N ARG A 829 80.83 -46.05 -11.58
CA ARG A 829 81.52 -45.98 -12.89
C ARG A 829 80.56 -46.37 -14.01
N TRP A 830 80.70 -45.75 -15.18
CA TRP A 830 80.06 -46.26 -16.39
C TRP A 830 80.85 -47.46 -16.95
N ASN A 831 80.21 -48.63 -17.00
CA ASN A 831 80.78 -49.84 -17.60
C ASN A 831 80.28 -49.98 -19.05
N THR A 832 81.18 -49.74 -20.00
CA THR A 832 80.89 -49.77 -21.45
C THR A 832 80.62 -51.17 -22.01
N THR A 833 80.84 -52.24 -21.25
CA THR A 833 80.61 -53.63 -21.69
C THR A 833 79.26 -54.16 -21.23
N SER A 834 78.76 -53.73 -20.06
CA SER A 834 77.40 -54.00 -19.59
C SER A 834 76.39 -52.88 -19.91
N SER A 835 76.87 -51.71 -20.39
CA SER A 835 76.08 -50.50 -20.65
C SER A 835 75.27 -50.04 -19.42
N GLY A 836 75.92 -50.02 -18.26
CA GLY A 836 75.29 -49.67 -17.00
C GLY A 836 76.26 -49.09 -15.96
N TRP A 837 75.70 -48.49 -14.91
CA TRP A 837 76.43 -47.94 -13.78
C TRP A 837 76.83 -49.06 -12.79
N GLU A 838 78.12 -49.28 -12.62
CA GLU A 838 78.67 -50.22 -11.63
C GLU A 838 79.11 -49.49 -10.36
N LYS A 839 78.77 -50.04 -9.19
CA LYS A 839 79.08 -49.45 -7.88
C LYS A 839 80.51 -49.79 -7.48
N LEU A 840 81.31 -48.80 -7.11
CA LEU A 840 82.74 -48.99 -6.83
C LEU A 840 83.06 -49.30 -5.35
N SER A 841 82.06 -49.58 -4.50
CA SER A 841 82.28 -49.85 -3.07
C SER A 841 81.20 -50.75 -2.47
N GLY A 842 81.61 -51.61 -1.53
CA GLY A 842 80.77 -52.62 -0.87
C GLY A 842 80.90 -54.03 -1.47
N PRO A 843 80.09 -55.00 -0.99
CA PRO A 843 80.10 -56.37 -1.52
C PRO A 843 79.80 -56.39 -3.03
N GLY A 844 80.66 -57.08 -3.80
CA GLY A 844 80.57 -57.11 -5.27
C GLY A 844 81.35 -56.01 -6.01
N SER A 845 82.15 -55.20 -5.32
CA SER A 845 83.04 -54.22 -5.97
C SER A 845 84.00 -54.90 -6.98
N PRO A 846 84.29 -54.28 -8.14
CA PRO A 846 85.21 -54.85 -9.14
C PRO A 846 86.65 -54.98 -8.64
N SER A 847 87.38 -56.01 -9.10
CA SER A 847 88.75 -56.32 -8.68
C SER A 847 89.84 -55.33 -9.14
N PHE A 848 89.48 -54.30 -9.90
CA PHE A 848 90.34 -53.16 -10.24
C PHE A 848 90.17 -51.96 -9.29
N VAL A 849 89.27 -52.05 -8.30
CA VAL A 849 89.16 -51.11 -7.18
C VAL A 849 90.06 -51.60 -6.06
N ASN A 850 91.00 -50.76 -5.62
CA ASN A 850 91.90 -51.05 -4.51
C ASN A 850 91.24 -50.71 -3.16
N ASP A 851 90.54 -49.56 -3.10
CA ASP A 851 89.75 -49.08 -1.95
C ASP A 851 88.80 -47.96 -2.40
N ALA A 852 87.67 -47.73 -1.71
CA ALA A 852 86.69 -46.69 -2.05
C ALA A 852 85.66 -46.44 -0.94
N GLY A 853 85.18 -45.20 -0.79
CA GLY A 853 84.23 -44.86 0.27
C GLY A 853 83.52 -43.51 0.13
N VAL A 854 82.85 -43.12 1.22
CA VAL A 854 82.24 -41.79 1.43
C VAL A 854 82.67 -41.27 2.80
N ASP A 855 82.91 -39.97 2.87
CA ASP A 855 83.06 -39.19 4.09
C ASP A 855 81.90 -38.19 4.12
N THR A 856 81.02 -38.31 5.12
CA THR A 856 79.85 -37.43 5.35
C THR A 856 80.09 -36.44 6.49
N VAL A 857 81.36 -36.10 6.74
CA VAL A 857 81.79 -35.06 7.68
C VAL A 857 82.61 -34.00 6.92
N ASN A 858 83.41 -34.45 5.95
CA ASN A 858 84.12 -33.63 4.97
C ASN A 858 83.43 -33.63 3.58
N ASN A 859 82.24 -34.24 3.50
CA ASN A 859 81.32 -34.29 2.36
C ASN A 859 81.96 -34.63 1.00
N PHE A 860 82.60 -35.81 0.92
CA PHE A 860 83.13 -36.33 -0.35
C PHE A 860 82.98 -37.85 -0.53
N VAL A 861 82.90 -38.28 -1.79
CA VAL A 861 83.07 -39.68 -2.21
C VAL A 861 84.42 -39.87 -2.89
N TRP A 862 85.01 -41.06 -2.80
CA TRP A 862 86.31 -41.33 -3.40
C TRP A 862 86.49 -42.80 -3.80
N ALA A 863 87.42 -43.06 -4.73
CA ALA A 863 87.85 -44.38 -5.12
C ALA A 863 89.32 -44.40 -5.59
N ASN A 864 90.04 -45.47 -5.25
CA ASN A 864 91.37 -45.82 -5.74
C ASN A 864 91.21 -46.98 -6.75
N LEU A 865 91.59 -46.73 -8.00
CA LEU A 865 91.29 -47.56 -9.18
C LEU A 865 92.56 -47.85 -9.98
N THR A 866 92.62 -48.94 -10.74
CA THR A 866 93.69 -49.15 -11.74
C THR A 866 93.33 -48.72 -13.16
N ASN A 867 92.20 -48.04 -13.36
CA ASN A 867 91.72 -47.59 -14.68
C ASN A 867 90.89 -46.29 -14.60
N LEU A 868 90.74 -45.58 -15.72
CA LEU A 868 90.01 -44.31 -15.89
C LEU A 868 88.72 -44.50 -16.72
N SER A 869 87.68 -43.73 -16.40
CA SER A 869 86.34 -43.87 -16.98
C SER A 869 85.48 -42.62 -16.76
N GLU A 870 84.19 -42.71 -17.07
CA GLU A 870 83.15 -41.78 -16.63
C GLU A 870 82.60 -42.21 -15.26
N PHE A 871 82.25 -41.24 -14.39
CA PHE A 871 81.89 -41.47 -12.99
C PHE A 871 80.70 -40.60 -12.53
N ALA A 872 79.97 -41.04 -11.50
CA ALA A 872 78.81 -40.33 -10.94
C ALA A 872 78.54 -40.65 -9.45
N ILE A 873 77.65 -39.90 -8.80
CA ILE A 873 77.21 -40.07 -7.39
C ILE A 873 75.68 -40.25 -7.30
N GLY A 874 75.14 -41.17 -6.48
CA GLY A 874 73.69 -41.37 -6.32
C GLY A 874 73.22 -41.98 -4.97
N GLY A 875 71.90 -41.87 -4.70
CA GLY A 875 71.19 -42.25 -3.43
C GLY A 875 69.66 -42.49 -3.58
N SER A 876 68.81 -42.16 -2.57
CA SER A 876 67.33 -42.45 -2.51
C SER A 876 66.37 -41.28 -2.06
N LEU A 877 65.11 -41.18 -2.57
CA LEU A 877 64.24 -39.98 -2.86
C LEU A 877 63.03 -39.52 -1.93
N TYR A 878 62.24 -38.44 -2.31
CA TYR A 878 61.11 -37.72 -1.59
C TYR A 878 60.12 -36.84 -2.48
N THR A 879 58.83 -36.50 -2.12
CA THR A 879 57.81 -35.71 -2.96
C THR A 879 56.55 -35.00 -2.27
N PRO A 880 55.91 -33.89 -2.81
CA PRO A 880 54.61 -33.25 -2.33
C PRO A 880 53.56 -32.59 -3.37
N PRO A 881 52.34 -32.03 -2.98
CA PRO A 881 51.20 -31.54 -3.87
C PRO A 881 50.49 -30.12 -3.60
N ALA A 882 49.45 -29.66 -4.39
CA ALA A 882 48.75 -28.30 -4.32
C ALA A 882 47.35 -28.05 -5.10
N GLN A 883 46.95 -26.77 -5.42
CA GLN A 883 45.90 -26.17 -6.38
C GLN A 883 44.37 -25.94 -5.97
N GLN A 884 43.44 -25.04 -6.49
CA GLN A 884 43.37 -23.83 -7.42
C GLN A 884 42.10 -22.84 -7.23
N ILE A 885 41.46 -22.17 -8.26
CA ILE A 885 40.66 -20.86 -8.22
C ILE A 885 39.52 -20.66 -9.31
N ALA A 886 38.47 -19.79 -9.09
CA ALA A 886 37.61 -19.05 -10.10
C ALA A 886 36.72 -17.94 -9.42
N SER A 887 36.39 -16.68 -9.80
CA SER A 887 36.26 -15.82 -11.03
C SER A 887 34.79 -15.63 -11.55
N SER A 888 34.21 -14.45 -11.90
CA SER A 888 34.58 -13.00 -11.79
C SER A 888 33.49 -12.02 -12.34
N GLY A 889 33.31 -10.80 -11.78
CA GLY A 889 32.51 -9.65 -12.33
C GLY A 889 31.00 -9.57 -11.97
N GLY A 890 30.24 -8.46 -12.02
CA GLY A 890 30.49 -6.99 -12.19
C GLY A 890 30.09 -6.41 -13.57
N GLY A 891 29.28 -5.33 -13.77
CA GLY A 891 28.44 -4.38 -12.96
C GLY A 891 27.33 -3.77 -13.88
N GLY A 892 26.59 -2.64 -13.69
CA GLY A 892 26.42 -1.57 -12.68
C GLY A 892 25.97 -0.22 -13.36
N GLY A 893 25.18 0.73 -12.83
CA GLY A 893 24.21 0.73 -11.69
C GLY A 893 23.69 2.15 -11.26
N GLY A 894 22.37 2.34 -11.05
CA GLY A 894 21.73 3.47 -10.30
C GLY A 894 21.11 4.66 -11.12
N GLY A 895 20.07 5.38 -10.66
CA GLY A 895 19.34 5.27 -9.37
C GLY A 895 18.24 6.31 -9.01
N GLY A 896 17.53 6.97 -9.95
CA GLY A 896 16.65 8.14 -9.70
C GLY A 896 15.40 7.99 -8.79
N GLY A 897 15.44 8.64 -7.62
CA GLY A 897 14.25 9.06 -6.84
C GLY A 897 13.58 7.96 -6.00
N GLY A 898 12.81 7.09 -6.66
CA GLY A 898 12.25 5.87 -6.08
C GLY A 898 13.09 4.68 -6.53
N GLY A 899 14.27 4.53 -5.93
CA GLY A 899 15.46 3.82 -6.43
C GLY A 899 15.23 2.73 -7.47
N ALA A 900 16.00 2.77 -8.56
CA ALA A 900 16.26 1.57 -9.35
C ALA A 900 16.86 0.52 -8.40
N SER A 901 16.35 -0.70 -8.44
CA SER A 901 16.70 -1.74 -7.47
C SER A 901 18.22 -1.88 -7.34
N GLY A 902 18.72 -1.86 -6.11
CA GLY A 902 20.11 -2.23 -5.82
C GLY A 902 20.36 -3.74 -5.81
N GLU A 903 19.36 -4.52 -6.27
CA GLU A 903 19.38 -5.97 -6.38
C GLU A 903 19.45 -6.41 -7.84
N ASN A 904 19.98 -7.60 -8.07
CA ASN A 904 19.76 -8.29 -9.33
C ASN A 904 18.26 -8.67 -9.44
N TYR A 905 17.65 -8.47 -10.61
CA TYR A 905 16.25 -8.86 -10.87
C TYR A 905 15.96 -10.33 -10.52
N SER A 906 16.93 -11.24 -10.66
CA SER A 906 16.79 -12.64 -10.24
C SER A 906 16.64 -12.85 -8.72
N ASN A 907 17.08 -11.87 -7.90
CA ASN A 907 16.89 -11.85 -6.45
C ASN A 907 15.55 -11.23 -6.04
N ILE A 908 14.83 -10.55 -6.92
CA ILE A 908 13.57 -9.88 -6.61
C ILE A 908 12.42 -10.89 -6.70
N GLU A 909 11.61 -10.95 -5.63
CA GLU A 909 10.37 -11.72 -5.57
C GLU A 909 9.17 -10.90 -6.00
N VAL A 910 9.07 -9.67 -5.49
CA VAL A 910 8.05 -8.70 -5.87
C VAL A 910 8.54 -7.27 -5.65
N THR A 911 8.03 -6.35 -6.44
CA THR A 911 8.22 -4.89 -6.27
C THR A 911 6.86 -4.21 -6.26
N GLU A 912 6.63 -3.32 -5.29
CA GLU A 912 5.46 -2.44 -5.24
C GLU A 912 5.93 -1.03 -4.88
N LYS A 913 5.41 -0.01 -5.58
CA LYS A 913 5.73 1.41 -5.35
C LYS A 913 4.44 2.21 -5.34
N TYR A 914 4.27 3.09 -4.37
CA TYR A 914 3.10 3.95 -4.19
C TYR A 914 3.54 5.35 -3.77
N ASP A 915 2.93 6.38 -4.37
CA ASP A 915 3.20 7.78 -4.07
C ASP A 915 2.06 8.37 -3.22
N MET A 916 2.40 9.10 -2.15
CA MET A 916 1.45 9.80 -1.30
C MET A 916 2.09 11.06 -0.72
N SER A 917 1.32 12.15 -0.62
CA SER A 917 1.76 13.36 0.10
C SER A 917 1.83 13.13 1.61
N ILE A 918 2.94 13.55 2.23
CA ILE A 918 3.19 13.40 3.67
C ILE A 918 2.96 14.74 4.36
N TYR A 919 1.88 14.85 5.13
CA TYR A 919 1.51 16.07 5.83
C TYR A 919 2.13 16.14 7.24
N LYS A 920 2.46 17.36 7.69
CA LYS A 920 2.92 17.57 9.07
C LYS A 920 1.88 17.10 10.09
N ASP A 921 2.35 16.38 11.11
CA ASP A 921 1.60 15.88 12.27
C ASP A 921 0.36 15.04 11.91
N LYS A 922 0.32 14.46 10.70
CA LYS A 922 -0.70 13.50 10.26
C LYS A 922 -0.03 12.23 9.73
N VAL A 923 -0.69 11.09 9.96
CA VAL A 923 -0.29 9.80 9.39
C VAL A 923 -0.71 9.74 7.92
N THR A 924 0.25 9.50 7.03
CA THR A 924 0.03 9.08 5.65
C THR A 924 0.29 7.58 5.55
N SER A 925 -0.70 6.81 5.08
CA SER A 925 -0.63 5.34 4.97
C SER A 925 -0.48 4.90 3.52
N TYR A 926 0.67 4.31 3.20
CA TYR A 926 0.92 3.60 1.95
C TYR A 926 0.44 2.16 2.11
N MET A 927 -0.55 1.73 1.32
CA MET A 927 -1.12 0.37 1.40
C MET A 927 -0.67 -0.50 0.22
N PHE A 928 0.03 -1.58 0.55
CA PHE A 928 0.57 -2.58 -0.37
C PHE A 928 -0.43 -3.73 -0.55
N LYS A 929 -0.54 -4.26 -1.77
CA LYS A 929 -1.67 -5.12 -2.19
C LYS A 929 -1.25 -6.47 -2.73
N ASN A 930 0.02 -6.70 -3.06
CA ASN A 930 0.46 -7.98 -3.59
C ASN A 930 0.51 -9.05 -2.47
N ASN A 931 -0.07 -10.22 -2.72
CA ASN A 931 -0.08 -11.31 -1.74
C ASN A 931 1.31 -11.90 -1.43
N SER A 932 2.29 -11.73 -2.33
CA SER A 932 3.69 -12.12 -2.09
C SER A 932 4.44 -11.09 -1.23
N ASN A 933 3.86 -9.91 -0.97
CA ASN A 933 4.42 -8.92 -0.08
C ASN A 933 3.98 -9.20 1.37
N PRO A 934 4.92 -9.37 2.32
CA PRO A 934 4.59 -9.44 3.75
C PRO A 934 4.32 -8.05 4.34
N VAL A 935 4.86 -6.97 3.77
CA VAL A 935 4.52 -5.61 4.22
C VAL A 935 3.18 -5.23 3.63
N MET A 936 2.26 -4.80 4.49
CA MET A 936 0.91 -4.39 4.11
C MET A 936 0.75 -2.87 4.16
N PHE A 937 1.38 -2.22 5.14
CA PHE A 937 1.38 -0.77 5.23
C PHE A 937 2.74 -0.23 5.60
N VAL A 938 3.07 0.93 5.05
CA VAL A 938 4.04 1.84 5.64
C VAL A 938 3.27 3.10 6.02
N ASN A 939 3.20 3.39 7.31
CA ASN A 939 2.53 4.57 7.85
C ASN A 939 3.61 5.59 8.22
N ILE A 940 3.46 6.85 7.82
CA ILE A 940 4.44 7.91 8.14
C ILE A 940 3.75 9.15 8.67
N THR A 941 4.16 9.57 9.86
CA THR A 941 3.82 10.88 10.42
C THR A 941 4.89 11.89 10.01
N GLY A 942 4.52 12.90 9.23
CA GLY A 942 5.46 13.97 8.84
C GLY A 942 5.78 14.90 10.01
N ASN A 943 7.06 15.30 10.16
CA ASN A 943 7.46 16.38 11.08
C ASN A 943 7.34 17.77 10.43
N THR A 944 7.40 17.79 9.09
CA THR A 944 7.03 18.91 8.20
C THR A 944 6.25 18.35 7.01
N SER A 945 5.41 19.17 6.37
CA SER A 945 4.69 18.74 5.18
C SER A 945 5.62 18.68 3.97
N PHE A 946 5.51 17.64 3.18
CA PHE A 946 6.12 17.48 1.86
C PHE A 946 5.01 17.15 0.85
N GLY A 947 5.31 17.33 -0.44
CA GLY A 947 4.45 16.83 -1.53
C GLY A 947 4.52 15.30 -1.61
N ASP A 948 4.18 14.74 -2.77
CA ASP A 948 4.16 13.30 -2.94
C ASP A 948 5.55 12.68 -2.75
N ILE A 949 5.62 11.79 -1.77
CA ILE A 949 6.79 10.99 -1.43
C ILE A 949 6.49 9.57 -1.90
N THR A 950 7.40 8.96 -2.66
CA THR A 950 7.32 7.54 -3.05
C THR A 950 7.68 6.65 -1.88
N ALA A 951 6.81 5.73 -1.47
CA ALA A 951 7.19 4.54 -0.72
C ALA A 951 7.33 3.37 -1.69
N SER A 952 8.53 2.80 -1.75
CA SER A 952 8.87 1.67 -2.62
C SER A 952 9.39 0.49 -1.81
N ILE A 953 8.83 -0.69 -2.07
CA ILE A 953 9.16 -1.96 -1.42
C ILE A 953 9.61 -2.97 -2.47
N GLU A 954 10.72 -3.65 -2.17
CA GLU A 954 11.21 -4.82 -2.92
C GLU A 954 11.41 -5.99 -1.94
N VAL A 955 10.71 -7.10 -2.17
CA VAL A 955 10.81 -8.32 -1.37
C VAL A 955 11.75 -9.28 -2.08
N LEU A 956 12.69 -9.87 -1.35
CA LEU A 956 13.83 -10.59 -1.93
C LEU A 956 13.77 -12.10 -1.67
N ARG A 957 14.32 -12.85 -2.63
CA ARG A 957 14.46 -14.31 -2.61
C ARG A 957 15.69 -14.79 -1.83
N SER A 958 16.66 -13.91 -1.61
CA SER A 958 17.90 -14.15 -0.86
C SER A 958 18.32 -12.88 -0.10
N ASN A 959 19.58 -12.77 0.32
CA ASN A 959 20.15 -11.57 0.94
C ASN A 959 20.17 -10.38 -0.03
N SER A 960 20.09 -9.16 0.51
CA SER A 960 20.28 -7.93 -0.27
C SER A 960 21.72 -7.79 -0.74
N THR A 961 21.94 -7.50 -2.03
CA THR A 961 23.29 -7.23 -2.56
C THR A 961 23.87 -5.88 -2.13
N MET A 962 23.08 -5.04 -1.46
CA MET A 962 23.55 -3.80 -0.81
C MET A 962 24.12 -4.02 0.60
N VAL A 963 24.01 -5.24 1.15
CA VAL A 963 24.42 -5.56 2.53
C VAL A 963 25.50 -6.64 2.53
N ASN A 964 26.65 -6.33 3.11
CA ASN A 964 27.84 -7.20 3.16
C ASN A 964 27.92 -8.10 4.41
N VAL A 965 27.00 -7.95 5.38
CA VAL A 965 26.90 -8.77 6.60
C VAL A 965 25.52 -9.41 6.65
N HIS A 966 25.45 -10.72 6.94
CA HIS A 966 24.16 -11.43 7.01
C HIS A 966 23.32 -10.95 8.21
N PRO A 967 22.00 -10.72 8.06
CA PRO A 967 21.13 -10.42 9.19
C PRO A 967 21.13 -11.55 10.23
N ARG A 968 20.97 -11.20 11.51
CA ARG A 968 21.03 -12.19 12.62
C ARG A 968 19.68 -12.87 12.85
N GLY A 969 19.72 -14.18 13.16
CA GLY A 969 18.52 -15.00 13.33
C GLY A 969 18.02 -15.63 12.03
N ASN A 970 16.89 -16.33 12.09
CA ASN A 970 16.30 -17.00 10.93
C ASN A 970 15.53 -15.96 10.10
N ILE A 971 15.92 -15.76 8.84
CA ILE A 971 15.29 -14.76 7.97
C ILE A 971 13.97 -15.31 7.39
N TYR A 972 12.89 -14.56 7.55
CA TYR A 972 11.61 -14.83 6.86
C TYR A 972 11.62 -14.25 5.44
N LYS A 973 11.96 -12.96 5.34
CA LYS A 973 12.18 -12.21 4.08
C LYS A 973 13.21 -11.11 4.33
N ASN A 974 14.12 -10.92 3.37
CA ASN A 974 14.84 -9.66 3.23
C ASN A 974 13.99 -8.72 2.37
N ILE A 975 13.96 -7.44 2.71
CA ILE A 975 13.07 -6.45 2.12
C ILE A 975 13.80 -5.11 2.04
N ASN A 976 13.87 -4.50 0.87
CA ASN A 976 14.32 -3.13 0.76
C ASN A 976 13.08 -2.22 0.81
N ILE A 977 13.09 -1.23 1.71
CA ILE A 977 12.02 -0.22 1.80
C ILE A 977 12.70 1.13 1.73
N TRP A 978 12.36 1.93 0.71
CA TRP A 978 12.77 3.32 0.61
C TRP A 978 11.54 4.20 0.60
N VAL A 979 11.56 5.26 1.39
CA VAL A 979 10.48 6.26 1.37
C VAL A 979 11.05 7.64 1.16
N GLY A 980 10.85 8.16 -0.05
CA GLY A 980 11.44 9.39 -0.55
C GLY A 980 12.94 9.33 -0.80
N SER A 981 13.49 10.45 -1.25
CA SER A 981 14.92 10.63 -1.43
C SER A 981 15.68 10.54 -0.10
N SER A 982 16.99 10.30 -0.15
CA SER A 982 17.89 10.38 1.01
C SER A 982 18.01 11.79 1.64
N SER A 983 17.30 12.79 1.10
CA SER A 983 17.14 14.12 1.71
C SER A 983 15.82 14.29 2.46
N PHE A 984 14.73 13.63 2.02
CA PHE A 984 13.49 13.49 2.80
C PHE A 984 13.68 12.46 3.93
N ASN A 985 14.24 11.29 3.62
CA ASN A 985 14.33 10.10 4.45
C ASN A 985 15.33 10.25 5.62
N ARG A 986 14.98 11.10 6.59
CA ARG A 986 15.77 11.43 7.79
C ARG A 986 14.84 11.79 8.98
N PRO A 987 15.25 11.54 10.23
CA PRO A 987 14.45 11.87 11.44
C PRO A 987 14.08 13.35 11.61
N LYS A 988 14.72 14.27 10.89
CA LYS A 988 14.31 15.69 10.86
C LYS A 988 12.92 15.88 10.23
N ASN A 989 12.57 15.03 9.26
CA ASN A 989 11.43 15.19 8.36
C ASN A 989 10.35 14.13 8.61
N ILE A 990 10.78 12.89 8.92
CA ILE A 990 9.93 11.80 9.41
C ILE A 990 9.89 11.93 10.93
N LYS A 991 8.70 12.23 11.49
CA LYS A 991 8.50 12.26 12.96
C LYS A 991 8.49 10.84 13.51
N GLU A 992 7.82 9.96 12.78
CA GLU A 992 7.58 8.56 13.11
C GLU A 992 7.21 7.83 11.81
N GLY A 993 7.74 6.63 11.62
CA GLY A 993 7.35 5.69 10.57
C GLY A 993 7.05 4.33 11.17
N ILE A 994 5.93 3.71 10.80
CA ILE A 994 5.52 2.39 11.27
C ILE A 994 5.34 1.47 10.07
N ILE A 995 6.10 0.39 10.03
CA ILE A 995 6.03 -0.65 8.99
C ILE A 995 5.15 -1.77 9.52
N ARG A 996 3.95 -1.93 8.97
CA ARG A 996 3.03 -3.03 9.31
C ARG A 996 3.23 -4.20 8.35
N PHE A 997 3.60 -5.35 8.89
CA PHE A 997 3.86 -6.56 8.11
C PHE A 997 3.23 -7.82 8.73
N ARG A 998 3.13 -8.88 7.93
CA ARG A 998 2.57 -10.18 8.28
C ARG A 998 3.60 -11.29 8.10
N VAL A 999 3.63 -12.26 9.01
CA VAL A 999 4.47 -13.46 8.95
C VAL A 999 3.57 -14.69 8.96
N SER A 1000 3.81 -15.64 8.05
CA SER A 1000 3.00 -16.86 7.95
C SER A 1000 3.16 -17.74 9.19
N ASN A 1001 2.04 -18.16 9.79
CA ASN A 1001 2.03 -19.00 11.00
C ASN A 1001 2.81 -20.29 10.81
N SER A 1002 2.64 -20.94 9.65
CA SER A 1002 3.36 -22.16 9.28
C SER A 1002 4.87 -21.98 9.17
N TRP A 1003 5.36 -20.77 8.83
CA TRP A 1003 6.80 -20.47 8.83
C TRP A 1003 7.34 -20.30 10.26
N LEU A 1004 6.59 -19.58 11.12
CA LEU A 1004 6.92 -19.42 12.54
C LEU A 1004 7.04 -20.79 13.23
N GLU A 1005 6.05 -21.65 13.03
CA GLU A 1005 5.97 -22.99 13.61
C GLU A 1005 7.10 -23.90 13.09
N SER A 1006 7.29 -24.00 11.77
CA SER A 1006 8.33 -24.85 11.18
C SER A 1006 9.77 -24.41 11.50
N ASN A 1007 9.98 -23.14 11.87
CA ASN A 1007 11.27 -22.60 12.30
C ASN A 1007 11.40 -22.44 13.82
N SER A 1008 10.39 -22.85 14.61
CA SER A 1008 10.33 -22.73 16.08
C SER A 1008 10.50 -21.28 16.61
N ILE A 1009 10.06 -20.29 15.84
CA ILE A 1009 10.24 -18.87 16.14
C ILE A 1009 9.23 -18.39 17.17
N THR A 1010 9.73 -17.71 18.20
CA THR A 1010 8.90 -17.15 19.28
C THR A 1010 9.11 -15.65 19.50
N ASN A 1011 10.05 -15.02 18.79
CA ASN A 1011 10.30 -13.59 18.82
C ASN A 1011 10.66 -13.09 17.42
N ILE A 1012 9.83 -12.23 16.85
CA ILE A 1012 10.03 -11.57 15.54
C ILE A 1012 10.58 -10.16 15.76
N LYS A 1013 11.62 -9.80 15.01
CA LYS A 1013 12.16 -8.44 14.93
C LYS A 1013 12.41 -8.05 13.48
N MET A 1014 12.04 -6.82 13.14
CA MET A 1014 12.48 -6.19 11.91
C MET A 1014 13.86 -5.55 12.16
N LEU A 1015 14.86 -5.99 11.41
CA LEU A 1015 16.20 -5.41 11.43
C LEU A 1015 16.27 -4.35 10.33
N MET A 1016 16.95 -3.24 10.60
CA MET A 1016 17.32 -2.21 9.62
C MET A 1016 18.84 -2.16 9.49
N TRP A 1017 19.35 -2.11 8.27
CA TRP A 1017 20.78 -1.90 7.99
C TRP A 1017 21.14 -0.42 8.12
N ASP A 1018 22.14 -0.07 8.93
CA ASP A 1018 22.60 1.32 9.11
C ASP A 1018 23.70 1.77 8.13
N GLY A 1019 24.16 0.85 7.27
CA GLY A 1019 25.34 1.01 6.41
C GLY A 1019 26.59 0.25 6.90
N SER A 1020 26.57 -0.26 8.13
CA SER A 1020 27.69 -0.96 8.77
C SER A 1020 27.29 -2.18 9.61
N ASP A 1021 26.10 -2.17 10.21
CA ASP A 1021 25.58 -3.22 11.09
C ASP A 1021 24.04 -3.27 11.08
N TRP A 1022 23.46 -4.39 11.50
CA TRP A 1022 22.02 -4.61 11.59
C TRP A 1022 21.47 -4.16 12.95
N LYS A 1023 20.60 -3.14 12.94
CA LYS A 1023 19.95 -2.61 14.13
C LYS A 1023 18.54 -3.18 14.26
N GLU A 1024 18.21 -3.70 15.43
CA GLU A 1024 16.84 -4.12 15.76
C GLU A 1024 15.95 -2.89 15.94
N LEU A 1025 14.84 -2.85 15.21
CA LEU A 1025 13.77 -1.90 15.47
C LEU A 1025 12.85 -2.39 16.59
N GLU A 1026 12.22 -1.44 17.29
CA GLU A 1026 11.10 -1.77 18.16
C GLU A 1026 10.00 -2.39 17.29
N THR A 1027 9.77 -3.70 17.47
CA THR A 1027 8.81 -4.49 16.71
C THR A 1027 7.86 -5.16 17.68
N ASN A 1028 6.56 -4.89 17.54
CA ASN A 1028 5.49 -5.31 18.45
C ASN A 1028 4.44 -6.13 17.67
N GLU A 1029 3.91 -7.20 18.29
CA GLU A 1029 2.80 -7.96 17.73
C GLU A 1029 1.48 -7.20 17.92
N ILE A 1030 0.64 -7.16 16.87
CA ILE A 1030 -0.60 -6.37 16.84
C ILE A 1030 -1.83 -7.29 16.88
N THR A 1031 -1.84 -8.36 16.09
CA THR A 1031 -2.94 -9.33 16.04
C THR A 1031 -2.51 -10.60 15.29
N LYS A 1032 -3.33 -11.66 15.36
CA LYS A 1032 -3.08 -12.95 14.71
C LYS A 1032 -4.38 -13.53 14.16
N ASP A 1033 -4.34 -14.02 12.92
CA ASP A 1033 -5.39 -14.86 12.34
C ASP A 1033 -4.91 -16.31 12.13
N SER A 1034 -5.71 -17.14 11.47
CA SER A 1034 -5.39 -18.56 11.23
C SER A 1034 -4.17 -18.78 10.33
N THR A 1035 -3.83 -17.80 9.47
CA THR A 1035 -2.84 -17.90 8.39
C THR A 1035 -1.59 -17.07 8.70
N TYR A 1036 -1.76 -15.89 9.28
CA TYR A 1036 -0.67 -14.94 9.55
C TYR A 1036 -0.73 -14.35 10.96
N THR A 1037 0.45 -13.97 11.47
CA THR A 1037 0.62 -13.09 12.63
C THR A 1037 1.11 -11.73 12.14
N TYR A 1038 0.55 -10.63 12.67
CA TYR A 1038 0.76 -9.26 12.18
C TYR A 1038 1.53 -8.42 13.20
N TYR A 1039 2.52 -7.66 12.71
CA TYR A 1039 3.46 -6.90 13.51
C TYR A 1039 3.59 -5.47 12.99
N ASP A 1040 3.87 -4.54 13.89
CA ASP A 1040 4.32 -3.18 13.56
C ASP A 1040 5.78 -3.01 13.99
N ALA A 1041 6.61 -2.44 13.12
CA ALA A 1041 7.99 -2.02 13.45
C ALA A 1041 8.16 -0.50 13.30
N SER A 1042 8.63 0.15 14.36
CA SER A 1042 8.81 1.61 14.43
C SER A 1042 10.20 2.05 13.97
N THR A 1043 10.27 3.09 13.13
CA THR A 1043 11.50 3.68 12.60
C THR A 1043 11.37 5.19 12.36
N GLN A 1044 12.49 5.87 12.06
CA GLN A 1044 12.54 7.25 11.57
C GLN A 1044 13.34 7.38 10.26
N SER A 1045 13.69 6.25 9.64
CA SER A 1045 14.37 6.15 8.35
C SER A 1045 14.10 4.81 7.66
N PHE A 1046 14.26 4.76 6.34
CA PHE A 1046 13.93 3.60 5.50
C PHE A 1046 15.14 3.18 4.65
N ALA A 1047 15.59 1.93 4.78
CA ALA A 1047 16.79 1.38 4.14
C ALA A 1047 16.59 -0.10 3.74
N ASN A 1048 17.65 -0.91 3.81
CA ASN A 1048 17.55 -2.37 3.69
C ASN A 1048 17.05 -2.94 5.03
N PHE A 1049 16.10 -3.88 4.97
CA PHE A 1049 15.49 -4.52 6.12
C PHE A 1049 15.52 -6.04 6.03
N ALA A 1050 15.44 -6.70 7.18
CA ALA A 1050 15.19 -8.14 7.27
C ALA A 1050 14.12 -8.41 8.34
N ILE A 1051 13.06 -9.15 7.98
CA ILE A 1051 12.16 -9.75 8.97
C ILE A 1051 12.86 -11.01 9.47
N THR A 1052 13.27 -11.00 10.74
CA THR A 1052 14.01 -12.10 11.36
C THR A 1052 13.26 -12.68 12.55
N GLY A 1053 13.38 -13.98 12.71
CA GLY A 1053 12.90 -14.74 13.85
C GLY A 1053 14.06 -15.24 14.71
N THR A 1054 13.86 -15.23 16.02
CA THR A 1054 14.71 -15.96 16.96
C THR A 1054 13.91 -17.05 17.67
N THR A 1055 14.57 -18.19 17.90
CA THR A 1055 14.07 -19.23 18.80
C THR A 1055 14.34 -18.76 20.23
N GLY A 1056 13.29 -18.51 21.00
CA GLY A 1056 13.42 -17.80 22.28
C GLY A 1056 14.00 -18.65 23.39
N GLN A 1057 15.32 -18.52 23.64
CA GLN A 1057 15.92 -18.81 24.95
C GLN A 1057 16.79 -17.66 25.44
N THR A 1058 16.74 -17.44 26.76
CA THR A 1058 17.55 -16.49 27.50
C THR A 1058 19.03 -16.83 27.42
N GLY A 1059 19.88 -15.81 27.26
CA GLY A 1059 21.29 -16.01 26.95
C GLY A 1059 22.12 -16.64 28.07
N MET A 1060 23.10 -17.46 27.68
CA MET A 1060 24.24 -17.84 28.52
C MET A 1060 25.53 -17.30 27.90
N GLN A 1061 26.26 -16.47 28.65
CA GLN A 1061 27.59 -15.97 28.25
C GLN A 1061 28.69 -16.93 28.69
N PHE A 1062 29.76 -17.02 27.90
CA PHE A 1062 31.08 -17.47 28.37
C PHE A 1062 31.97 -16.26 28.73
N SER A 1063 33.03 -16.52 29.49
CA SER A 1063 33.62 -15.53 30.40
C SER A 1063 34.88 -14.80 29.89
N THR A 1064 34.87 -13.46 30.04
CA THR A 1064 35.98 -12.57 30.47
C THR A 1064 37.39 -12.75 29.85
N SER A 1065 38.05 -11.68 29.40
CA SER A 1065 38.48 -10.56 30.26
C SER A 1065 39.01 -9.35 29.45
N PRO A 1066 39.14 -8.13 30.03
CA PRO A 1066 38.58 -7.63 31.29
C PRO A 1066 37.81 -6.28 31.19
N LEU A 1067 36.80 -6.14 32.07
CA LEU A 1067 36.49 -4.98 32.95
C LEU A 1067 36.98 -3.58 32.49
N LEU A 1068 36.14 -2.56 32.33
CA LEU A 1068 35.36 -1.83 33.36
C LEU A 1068 34.40 -0.82 32.65
N LYS A 1069 33.25 -0.36 33.16
CA LYS A 1069 32.36 -0.75 34.28
C LYS A 1069 31.00 -0.02 34.10
N ASN A 1070 29.88 -0.59 34.54
CA ASN A 1070 28.64 0.17 34.77
C ASN A 1070 28.68 0.91 36.13
N VAL A 1071 27.86 1.94 36.27
CA VAL A 1071 27.30 2.43 37.55
C VAL A 1071 25.80 2.74 37.33
N GLU A 1072 24.99 2.54 38.37
CA GLU A 1072 23.52 2.63 38.40
C GLU A 1072 22.97 4.06 38.66
N PRO A 1073 21.63 4.28 38.58
CA PRO A 1073 21.01 5.62 38.53
C PRO A 1073 20.37 6.10 39.86
N ASP A 1074 19.51 7.13 39.76
CA ASP A 1074 18.53 7.64 40.75
C ASP A 1074 19.12 8.55 41.88
N PRO A 1075 18.35 9.42 42.58
CA PRO A 1075 16.94 9.82 42.40
C PRO A 1075 16.68 11.36 42.33
N THR A 1076 15.39 11.72 42.18
CA THR A 1076 14.70 12.98 42.63
C THR A 1076 15.21 14.37 42.18
N GLU A 1077 14.34 15.16 41.52
CA GLU A 1077 13.49 16.14 42.23
C GLU A 1077 12.33 16.65 41.34
N SER A 1078 11.56 17.68 41.77
CA SER A 1078 10.16 17.85 41.32
C SER A 1078 9.63 19.30 41.22
N VAL A 1079 8.47 19.43 40.55
CA VAL A 1079 7.52 20.58 40.54
C VAL A 1079 7.98 21.88 39.85
N LYS A 1080 7.27 22.27 38.76
CA LYS A 1080 6.40 23.47 38.77
C LYS A 1080 5.47 23.61 37.56
N ILE A 1081 4.18 23.79 37.87
CA ILE A 1081 3.16 24.33 36.97
C ILE A 1081 3.36 25.84 36.86
N VAL A 1082 3.24 26.41 35.66
CA VAL A 1082 3.00 27.84 35.46
C VAL A 1082 1.91 28.02 34.41
N ALA A 1083 0.85 28.75 34.76
CA ALA A 1083 -0.20 29.15 33.83
C ALA A 1083 0.04 30.57 33.33
N GLY A 1084 -0.28 30.82 32.06
CA GLY A 1084 -0.28 32.16 31.44
C GLY A 1084 -1.16 32.13 30.18
N SER A 1085 -2.45 32.49 30.27
CA SER A 1085 -3.00 33.85 30.35
C SER A 1085 -3.29 34.44 28.98
N ALA A 1086 -4.58 34.61 28.66
CA ALA A 1086 -5.02 35.16 27.39
C ALA A 1086 -4.67 36.66 27.21
N LYS A 1087 -4.60 37.11 25.95
CA LYS A 1087 -4.71 38.54 25.59
C LYS A 1087 -5.54 38.73 24.32
N LYS A 1088 -6.15 39.92 24.21
CA LYS A 1088 -7.20 40.26 23.24
C LYS A 1088 -6.65 40.67 21.86
N ALA A 1089 -7.57 40.65 20.90
CA ALA A 1089 -7.50 41.29 19.59
C ALA A 1089 -7.19 42.81 19.64
N PRO A 1090 -6.90 43.38 18.45
CA PRO A 1090 -7.71 44.44 17.87
C PRO A 1090 -8.49 43.92 16.65
N GLY A 1091 -9.63 44.49 16.23
CA GLY A 1091 -10.30 45.69 16.71
C GLY A 1091 -10.38 46.75 15.62
N PHE A 1092 -11.57 46.96 15.04
CA PHE A 1092 -11.87 48.08 14.14
C PHE A 1092 -13.29 48.58 14.37
N GLU A 1093 -13.38 49.84 14.79
CA GLU A 1093 -14.58 50.69 14.83
C GLU A 1093 -14.61 51.52 13.51
N ILE A 1094 -15.58 52.38 13.15
CA ILE A 1094 -16.77 52.94 13.82
C ILE A 1094 -17.75 53.43 12.72
N SER A 1095 -19.06 53.50 12.99
CA SER A 1095 -19.94 54.61 12.53
C SER A 1095 -21.39 54.46 13.01
N THR A 1096 -21.82 55.36 13.89
CA THR A 1096 -23.23 55.58 14.32
C THR A 1096 -23.93 56.55 13.35
N LEU A 1097 -25.27 56.65 13.27
CA LEU A 1097 -26.22 57.40 14.13
C LEU A 1097 -27.62 57.20 13.46
N ILE A 1098 -28.83 57.38 14.04
CA ILE A 1098 -29.35 58.10 15.22
C ILE A 1098 -30.40 57.23 15.94
N LEU A 1099 -30.41 57.24 17.27
CA LEU A 1099 -31.48 56.66 18.09
C LEU A 1099 -31.84 57.64 19.23
N SER A 1100 -32.80 58.54 19.02
CA SER A 1100 -33.27 59.47 20.07
C SER A 1100 -34.55 60.24 19.71
N LEU A 1101 -35.74 59.65 19.93
CA LEU A 1101 -36.98 60.40 20.26
C LEU A 1101 -38.12 59.51 20.78
N CYS A 1102 -37.84 58.78 21.87
CA CYS A 1102 -38.77 57.86 22.53
C CYS A 1102 -39.89 58.56 23.34
N TYR A 1103 -40.62 59.52 22.75
CA TYR A 1103 -41.51 60.40 23.54
C TYR A 1103 -42.87 60.77 22.93
N VAL A 1104 -43.16 60.48 21.66
CA VAL A 1104 -44.41 60.94 21.01
C VAL A 1104 -45.53 59.88 21.02
N PHE A 1105 -45.21 58.60 20.78
CA PHE A 1105 -46.25 57.58 20.57
C PHE A 1105 -46.98 57.11 21.85
N PHE A 1106 -46.47 57.45 23.04
CA PHE A 1106 -47.13 57.12 24.31
C PHE A 1106 -48.32 58.05 24.64
N LEU A 1107 -48.57 59.09 23.84
CA LEU A 1107 -49.59 60.12 24.10
C LEU A 1107 -50.86 60.01 23.23
N PHE A 1108 -50.94 59.07 22.27
CA PHE A 1108 -52.10 58.92 21.38
C PHE A 1108 -52.99 57.70 21.69
N ARG A 1109 -53.08 57.29 22.96
CA ARG A 1109 -54.02 56.24 23.41
C ARG A 1109 -55.15 56.74 24.33
N GLN A 1110 -55.71 57.91 24.05
CA GLN A 1110 -57.03 58.34 24.56
C GLN A 1110 -57.82 59.20 23.55
N GLN A 1111 -58.59 58.56 22.67
CA GLN A 1111 -59.90 59.08 22.25
C GLN A 1111 -60.92 57.94 22.16
N LYS A 1112 -62.15 58.26 22.59
CA LYS A 1112 -63.34 57.38 22.60
C LYS A 1112 -63.75 57.10 21.14
N LYS A 1113 -64.26 55.92 20.76
CA LYS A 1113 -65.26 55.08 21.42
C LYS A 1113 -65.02 53.60 21.14
#